data_AF-A0A523C2U6-F1
#
_entry.id   AF-A0A523C2U6-F1
#
_cell.length_a   1.000
_cell.length_b   1.000
_cell.length_c   1.000
_cell.angle_alpha   90.00
_cell.angle_beta   90.00
_cell.angle_gamma   90.00
#
_symmetry.space_group_name_H-M   'P 1'
#
loop_
_entity.id
_entity.type
_entity.pdbx_description
1 polymer ?
#
loop_
_entity_poly.entity_id
_entity_poly.type
_entity_poly.pdbx_seq_one_letter_code
_entity_poly.pdbx_strand_id
1 'polypeptide(L)'
;MRKSLVAAVLIGVLAMVALAAVALDGSQVAAKPTFGSNCASCHGVPNPTAAPGKEPAAAPTKEPAAPAKEQAPAASKESAPAKASQPAAKPAASAPANKEISVTCGNKTAKLASVTVNGNTLIEGRALASLIGGSTSWDNKAKEVTIALGNSKVTMSAKTKAASVNGQEAKVTVGVTLVGGKVFVPVRFVAESLGLWVDYDRAKGITMGAGKGAPAAGSGSAAAPATPAAGGKTLGLNKDLALPGYVGSTTCKGCHPDAYDSWQQTRHSKMLQDPDSPGAIVLGDFSTNKYFKWEDVRYIVGNGLEGGQRYVGEIDGKLMYLPATWDNEKRQWVKADPREYTCAGCHTAGFNKETGNWAENGITCESCHGPGAEHVKNPMQVKPKVSTSVDMCSSCHGDDRQTGAMKKMWVPEGEENTGGHLGLFAHEIDAVNAPGYHYSDRCLGCHSATYIVAQKKGETPPTYDDFMKGALKEDRNGITCVVCHDPHSNTGKEFQLREDPLTTCMQCHDAPDHHPSGTVMVKGGPIYKPDGSKAYVGAAKQADCVSCHMLEGNHTFKPGVVPITSHGATTTYNACGNCHTEFGPASDINEETGKVDPALTEAVKQGEAAWRAIQAKNEEEFEPLKARQEAVQKKFDDLKKADPNSTKVKGAEPYVTAAFKNVEIFENDGSKGIHNMKYVEAAFAQLEADLAKAEELLK
;
A
#
# COMPACT_ATOMS: atom_id res chain seq x y z
N MET A 1 62.32 12.75 -21.39
CA MET A 1 61.72 13.39 -22.58
C MET A 1 60.63 12.43 -23.05
N ARG A 2 59.36 12.56 -22.65
CA ARG A 2 58.32 13.42 -23.27
C ARG A 2 58.38 13.41 -24.80
N LYS A 3 57.25 13.02 -25.41
CA LYS A 3 56.87 13.03 -26.85
C LYS A 3 57.45 11.85 -27.65
N SER A 4 56.72 10.96 -28.32
CA SER A 4 55.34 11.03 -28.84
C SER A 4 54.77 9.62 -29.08
N LEU A 5 53.61 9.34 -28.48
CA LEU A 5 52.54 8.62 -29.20
C LEU A 5 52.16 9.45 -30.44
N VAL A 6 51.81 8.77 -31.52
CA VAL A 6 50.63 8.96 -32.39
C VAL A 6 51.01 8.49 -33.81
N ALA A 7 50.15 7.63 -34.36
CA ALA A 7 50.17 7.03 -35.71
C ALA A 7 50.96 5.73 -35.89
N ALA A 8 50.36 4.58 -35.51
CA ALA A 8 50.44 3.29 -36.27
C ALA A 8 49.74 2.07 -35.60
N VAL A 9 48.87 2.22 -34.59
CA VAL A 9 48.11 1.06 -34.01
C VAL A 9 46.70 0.94 -34.63
N LEU A 10 46.49 1.47 -35.83
CA LEU A 10 45.17 1.54 -36.49
C LEU A 10 44.89 0.38 -37.47
N ILE A 11 45.66 -0.71 -37.46
CA ILE A 11 45.43 -1.85 -38.37
C ILE A 11 45.75 -3.16 -37.64
N GLY A 12 44.77 -3.71 -36.91
CA GLY A 12 44.98 -4.97 -36.19
C GLY A 12 43.77 -5.60 -35.49
N VAL A 13 42.53 -5.19 -35.78
CA VAL A 13 41.31 -5.81 -35.20
C VAL A 13 40.21 -6.01 -36.25
N LEU A 14 40.57 -6.19 -37.52
CA LEU A 14 39.60 -6.41 -38.61
C LEU A 14 39.97 -7.66 -39.42
N ALA A 15 39.81 -8.83 -38.80
CA ALA A 15 39.69 -10.10 -39.48
C ALA A 15 39.04 -11.12 -38.54
N MET A 16 37.71 -11.22 -38.53
CA MET A 16 36.91 -12.45 -38.29
C MET A 16 35.41 -12.11 -38.20
N VAL A 17 34.74 -11.84 -39.33
CA VAL A 17 33.27 -12.00 -39.49
C VAL A 17 32.96 -12.32 -40.97
N ALA A 18 32.03 -13.28 -41.19
CA ALA A 18 31.42 -13.82 -42.44
C ALA A 18 32.04 -15.16 -42.94
N LEU A 19 31.32 -16.28 -43.21
CA LEU A 19 29.88 -16.56 -43.37
C LEU A 19 29.58 -18.10 -43.32
N ALA A 20 28.38 -18.49 -42.81
CA ALA A 20 27.47 -19.64 -43.15
C ALA A 20 27.89 -21.13 -42.97
N ALA A 21 27.05 -22.14 -42.68
CA ALA A 21 25.65 -22.35 -42.22
C ALA A 21 25.37 -23.88 -42.01
N VAL A 22 24.23 -24.22 -41.38
CA VAL A 22 23.52 -25.56 -41.28
C VAL A 22 23.98 -26.50 -40.14
N ALA A 23 23.16 -27.18 -39.32
CA ALA A 23 21.81 -27.07 -38.73
C ALA A 23 21.67 -28.28 -37.79
N LEU A 24 21.21 -28.15 -36.53
CA LEU A 24 20.63 -29.25 -35.73
C LEU A 24 19.81 -28.68 -34.54
N ASP A 25 18.52 -28.98 -34.61
CA ASP A 25 17.46 -29.16 -33.61
C ASP A 25 17.51 -28.42 -32.25
N GLY A 26 16.47 -27.61 -32.02
CA GLY A 26 16.21 -26.92 -30.76
C GLY A 26 14.80 -27.23 -30.27
N SER A 27 14.69 -27.71 -29.05
CA SER A 27 13.43 -27.77 -28.30
C SER A 27 13.61 -27.16 -26.92
N GLN A 28 12.55 -26.49 -26.44
CA GLN A 28 12.33 -25.95 -25.09
C GLN A 28 12.84 -24.53 -24.80
N VAL A 29 12.21 -23.49 -25.39
CA VAL A 29 12.05 -22.18 -24.71
C VAL A 29 10.64 -21.65 -24.94
N ALA A 30 10.00 -21.27 -23.84
CA ALA A 30 8.61 -20.83 -23.72
C ALA A 30 8.26 -19.64 -24.64
N ALA A 31 7.12 -19.76 -25.32
CA ALA A 31 6.58 -18.75 -26.22
C ALA A 31 6.03 -17.52 -25.47
N LYS A 32 6.43 -16.34 -25.94
CA LYS A 32 5.83 -15.03 -25.64
C LYS A 32 4.46 -14.91 -26.32
N PRO A 33 3.45 -14.26 -25.73
CA PRO A 33 2.20 -13.99 -26.43
C PRO A 33 2.34 -12.78 -27.38
N THR A 34 2.14 -13.02 -28.69
CA THR A 34 1.98 -12.00 -29.72
C THR A 34 0.53 -11.51 -29.79
N PHE A 35 0.35 -10.19 -29.77
CA PHE A 35 -0.91 -9.50 -30.07
C PHE A 35 -1.39 -9.82 -31.51
N GLY A 36 -2.66 -10.17 -31.68
CA GLY A 36 -3.28 -10.33 -33.00
C GLY A 36 -4.70 -10.90 -33.00
N SER A 37 -5.69 -10.00 -33.06
CA SER A 37 -6.98 -10.13 -33.76
C SER A 37 -7.91 -11.33 -33.48
N ASN A 38 -8.86 -11.17 -32.55
CA ASN A 38 -10.14 -11.90 -32.53
C ASN A 38 -11.32 -10.93 -32.22
N CYS A 39 -11.64 -10.04 -33.16
CA CYS A 39 -12.88 -9.25 -33.15
C CYS A 39 -13.82 -9.76 -34.24
N ALA A 40 -14.61 -10.81 -33.97
CA ALA A 40 -15.83 -11.14 -34.72
C ALA A 40 -16.54 -12.35 -34.09
N SER A 41 -17.50 -12.12 -33.19
CA SER A 41 -18.48 -13.16 -32.80
C SER A 41 -19.90 -12.63 -32.57
N CYS A 42 -20.25 -11.39 -32.97
CA CYS A 42 -21.57 -10.82 -32.62
C CYS A 42 -22.31 -10.02 -33.71
N HIS A 43 -22.10 -10.23 -35.02
CA HIS A 43 -23.01 -9.65 -36.04
C HIS A 43 -23.26 -10.61 -37.21
N GLY A 44 -24.53 -10.94 -37.42
CA GLY A 44 -25.00 -11.71 -38.58
C GLY A 44 -25.63 -10.83 -39.64
N VAL A 45 -25.16 -10.97 -40.90
CA VAL A 45 -25.91 -11.10 -42.17
C VAL A 45 -24.89 -11.55 -43.26
N PRO A 46 -25.31 -12.13 -44.41
CA PRO A 46 -24.63 -13.27 -45.02
C PRO A 46 -23.74 -12.90 -46.21
N ASN A 47 -22.71 -13.70 -46.48
CA ASN A 47 -21.98 -13.65 -47.75
C ASN A 47 -22.31 -14.90 -48.58
N PRO A 48 -22.66 -14.79 -49.88
CA PRO A 48 -23.11 -15.93 -50.66
C PRO A 48 -21.97 -16.65 -51.41
N THR A 49 -22.24 -17.93 -51.72
CA THR A 49 -21.65 -18.81 -52.76
C THR A 49 -20.20 -19.33 -52.54
N ALA A 50 -19.98 -20.60 -52.18
CA ALA A 50 -19.99 -21.87 -52.97
C ALA A 50 -18.52 -22.34 -53.24
N ALA A 51 -17.94 -23.27 -52.45
CA ALA A 51 -17.88 -24.74 -52.61
C ALA A 51 -16.82 -25.25 -53.65
N PRO A 52 -16.33 -26.52 -53.59
CA PRO A 52 -15.95 -27.38 -52.45
C PRO A 52 -14.63 -28.19 -52.68
N GLY A 53 -14.12 -28.91 -51.66
CA GLY A 53 -13.27 -30.09 -51.94
C GLY A 53 -12.37 -30.69 -50.84
N LYS A 54 -12.89 -31.76 -50.19
CA LYS A 54 -12.22 -33.02 -49.75
C LYS A 54 -11.40 -33.09 -48.43
N GLU A 55 -12.00 -33.81 -47.48
CA GLU A 55 -11.43 -34.73 -46.46
C GLU A 55 -11.14 -36.13 -47.09
N PRO A 56 -10.66 -37.22 -46.40
CA PRO A 56 -10.60 -37.50 -44.94
C PRO A 56 -9.36 -38.32 -44.40
N ALA A 57 -9.46 -38.67 -43.11
CA ALA A 57 -9.10 -39.96 -42.44
C ALA A 57 -7.82 -39.99 -41.57
N ALA A 58 -7.70 -40.74 -40.45
CA ALA A 58 -8.58 -41.43 -39.49
C ALA A 58 -7.67 -41.93 -38.32
N ALA A 59 -8.25 -42.18 -37.13
CA ALA A 59 -7.60 -42.61 -35.88
C ALA A 59 -7.10 -44.09 -35.90
N PRO A 60 -6.42 -44.64 -34.84
CA PRO A 60 -7.15 -45.13 -33.65
C PRO A 60 -6.40 -45.17 -32.28
N THR A 61 -7.20 -45.52 -31.27
CA THR A 61 -7.10 -45.64 -29.79
C THR A 61 -6.32 -46.85 -29.21
N LYS A 62 -5.91 -46.80 -27.92
CA LYS A 62 -6.28 -47.74 -26.81
C LYS A 62 -5.51 -47.52 -25.47
N GLU A 63 -6.17 -47.84 -24.36
CA GLU A 63 -5.75 -47.92 -22.92
C GLU A 63 -6.09 -49.36 -22.40
N PRO A 64 -6.01 -49.77 -21.10
CA PRO A 64 -4.97 -49.76 -20.03
C PRO A 64 -4.72 -51.18 -19.39
N ALA A 65 -3.83 -51.31 -18.38
CA ALA A 65 -3.92 -52.34 -17.31
C ALA A 65 -2.99 -52.10 -16.07
N ALA A 66 -3.44 -52.54 -14.89
CA ALA A 66 -2.78 -52.56 -13.55
C ALA A 66 -2.80 -54.02 -12.96
N PRO A 67 -2.62 -54.30 -11.64
CA PRO A 67 -1.43 -54.31 -10.77
C PRO A 67 -1.25 -55.63 -9.93
N ALA A 68 -0.21 -55.76 -9.07
CA ALA A 68 -0.11 -56.68 -7.89
C ALA A 68 1.27 -56.49 -7.16
N LYS A 69 1.55 -56.78 -5.88
CA LYS A 69 0.86 -57.13 -4.61
C LYS A 69 1.91 -57.07 -3.46
N GLU A 70 1.52 -56.48 -2.33
CA GLU A 70 1.71 -56.79 -0.88
C GLU A 70 2.80 -57.75 -0.33
N GLN A 71 3.51 -57.35 0.75
CA GLN A 71 3.51 -57.98 2.10
C GLN A 71 4.59 -57.42 3.09
N ALA A 72 4.24 -57.34 4.39
CA ALA A 72 5.11 -57.14 5.57
C ALA A 72 5.07 -58.41 6.46
N PRO A 73 5.99 -58.67 7.44
CA PRO A 73 5.83 -58.13 8.81
C PRO A 73 7.06 -58.06 9.76
N ALA A 74 6.82 -57.44 10.94
CA ALA A 74 7.30 -57.75 12.32
C ALA A 74 8.65 -57.22 12.89
N ALA A 75 8.64 -57.03 14.22
CA ALA A 75 9.46 -56.12 15.04
C ALA A 75 10.38 -56.82 16.06
N SER A 76 11.44 -56.14 16.57
CA SER A 76 11.99 -56.32 17.94
C SER A 76 12.99 -55.22 18.38
N LYS A 77 13.20 -55.16 19.71
CA LYS A 77 13.70 -54.12 20.64
C LYS A 77 15.19 -53.69 20.62
N GLU A 78 15.39 -52.38 20.88
CA GLU A 78 16.25 -51.65 21.86
C GLU A 78 17.80 -51.62 21.87
N SER A 79 18.30 -50.37 22.01
CA SER A 79 19.58 -49.82 22.55
C SER A 79 20.74 -49.44 21.60
N ALA A 80 21.26 -48.21 21.81
CA ALA A 80 22.16 -47.41 20.96
C ALA A 80 23.67 -47.65 21.22
N PRO A 81 24.59 -47.20 20.32
CA PRO A 81 25.16 -45.85 20.46
C PRO A 81 25.50 -45.11 19.14
N ALA A 82 25.92 -43.85 19.28
CA ALA A 82 26.01 -42.77 18.30
C ALA A 82 27.02 -42.90 17.13
N LYS A 83 26.67 -42.37 15.94
CA LYS A 83 27.20 -41.11 15.34
C LYS A 83 26.74 -40.90 13.88
N ALA A 84 26.72 -39.62 13.50
CA ALA A 84 26.69 -39.02 12.16
C ALA A 84 25.30 -38.62 11.60
N SER A 85 24.91 -37.38 11.90
CA SER A 85 23.79 -36.67 11.27
C SER A 85 24.12 -36.30 9.82
N GLN A 86 23.27 -36.76 8.89
CA GLN A 86 23.03 -36.12 7.60
C GLN A 86 22.18 -34.84 7.80
N PRO A 87 22.26 -33.86 6.89
CA PRO A 87 21.62 -32.55 7.04
C PRO A 87 20.09 -32.68 7.12
N ALA A 88 19.51 -32.11 8.17
CA ALA A 88 18.07 -32.08 8.36
C ALA A 88 17.39 -31.25 7.27
N ALA A 89 16.34 -31.82 6.72
CA ALA A 89 15.39 -31.17 5.83
C ALA A 89 14.83 -29.88 6.47
N LYS A 90 14.62 -28.87 5.62
CA LYS A 90 13.91 -27.62 5.92
C LYS A 90 12.64 -27.90 6.76
N PRO A 91 12.41 -27.22 7.89
CA PRO A 91 11.16 -27.37 8.63
C PRO A 91 10.00 -27.04 7.71
N ALA A 92 9.04 -27.97 7.61
CA ALA A 92 7.72 -27.67 7.07
C ALA A 92 7.15 -26.46 7.81
N ALA A 93 6.54 -25.54 7.06
CA ALA A 93 5.87 -24.37 7.61
C ALA A 93 4.97 -24.78 8.78
N SER A 94 5.17 -24.17 9.94
CA SER A 94 4.32 -24.38 11.11
C SER A 94 2.87 -24.08 10.73
N ALA A 95 1.96 -24.99 11.08
CA ALA A 95 0.53 -24.76 10.94
C ALA A 95 0.14 -23.48 11.73
N PRO A 96 -0.69 -22.58 11.17
CA PRO A 96 -1.01 -21.32 11.82
C PRO A 96 -1.72 -21.59 13.15
N ALA A 97 -1.25 -20.93 14.21
CA ALA A 97 -1.76 -21.11 15.56
C ALA A 97 -3.25 -20.74 15.66
N ASN A 98 -4.05 -21.62 16.28
CA ASN A 98 -5.48 -21.42 16.51
C ASN A 98 -5.64 -20.36 17.63
N LYS A 99 -6.15 -19.17 17.31
CA LYS A 99 -6.46 -18.11 18.29
C LYS A 99 -7.97 -18.01 18.46
N GLU A 100 -8.45 -17.70 19.65
CA GLU A 100 -9.86 -17.34 19.84
C GLU A 100 -10.05 -15.84 19.65
N ILE A 101 -11.11 -15.44 18.94
CA ILE A 101 -11.50 -14.03 18.75
C ILE A 101 -12.95 -13.85 19.19
N SER A 102 -13.24 -12.76 19.89
CA SER A 102 -14.61 -12.38 20.23
C SER A 102 -15.34 -11.97 18.95
N VAL A 103 -16.49 -12.59 18.70
CA VAL A 103 -17.38 -12.26 17.58
C VAL A 103 -18.76 -11.93 18.13
N THR A 104 -19.27 -10.75 17.80
CA THR A 104 -20.58 -10.26 18.21
C THR A 104 -21.50 -10.15 17.00
N CYS A 105 -22.64 -10.82 17.01
CA CYS A 105 -23.69 -10.70 16.01
C CYS A 105 -24.99 -10.22 16.67
N GLY A 106 -25.40 -8.97 16.41
CA GLY A 106 -26.54 -8.37 17.11
C GLY A 106 -26.32 -8.34 18.62
N ASN A 107 -27.17 -9.05 19.38
CA ASN A 107 -27.05 -9.19 20.84
C ASN A 107 -26.31 -10.47 21.30
N LYS A 108 -25.75 -11.26 20.38
CA LYS A 108 -25.05 -12.51 20.70
C LYS A 108 -23.55 -12.31 20.57
N THR A 109 -22.79 -12.65 21.60
CA THR A 109 -21.32 -12.64 21.56
C THR A 109 -20.77 -14.02 21.88
N ALA A 110 -19.79 -14.49 21.10
CA ALA A 110 -19.09 -15.74 21.33
C ALA A 110 -17.60 -15.61 21.02
N LYS A 111 -16.75 -16.32 21.77
CA LYS A 111 -15.34 -16.52 21.40
C LYS A 111 -15.27 -17.67 20.41
N LEU A 112 -14.86 -17.36 19.18
CA LEU A 112 -14.80 -18.32 18.09
C LEU A 112 -13.35 -18.63 17.74
N ALA A 113 -13.08 -19.90 17.41
CA ALA A 113 -11.78 -20.31 16.88
C ALA A 113 -11.52 -19.59 15.56
N SER A 114 -10.32 -19.04 15.44
CA SER A 114 -9.88 -18.24 14.32
C SER A 114 -8.46 -18.58 13.88
N VAL A 115 -8.23 -18.41 12.58
CA VAL A 115 -6.93 -18.55 11.96
C VAL A 115 -6.73 -17.39 11.00
N THR A 116 -5.58 -16.74 11.07
CA THR A 116 -5.22 -15.69 10.11
C THR A 116 -4.42 -16.30 8.97
N VAL A 117 -4.90 -16.12 7.74
CA VAL A 117 -4.21 -16.55 6.52
C VAL A 117 -4.10 -15.36 5.58
N ASN A 118 -2.88 -14.95 5.22
CA ASN A 118 -2.62 -13.81 4.33
C ASN A 118 -3.41 -12.54 4.72
N GLY A 119 -3.36 -12.15 6.01
CA GLY A 119 -4.08 -10.99 6.53
C GLY A 119 -5.60 -11.14 6.67
N ASN A 120 -6.19 -12.27 6.25
CA ASN A 120 -7.62 -12.52 6.39
C ASN A 120 -7.92 -13.36 7.63
N THR A 121 -8.88 -12.91 8.44
CA THR A 121 -9.38 -13.67 9.58
C THR A 121 -10.40 -14.70 9.11
N LEU A 122 -10.06 -15.97 9.28
CA LEU A 122 -10.97 -17.08 9.04
C LEU A 122 -11.53 -17.58 10.36
N ILE A 123 -12.83 -17.87 10.39
CA ILE A 123 -13.54 -18.37 11.57
C ILE A 123 -14.05 -19.78 11.27
N GLU A 124 -14.13 -20.63 12.30
CA GLU A 124 -14.77 -21.93 12.20
C GLU A 124 -16.22 -21.78 11.66
N GLY A 125 -16.47 -22.27 10.45
CA GLY A 125 -17.70 -22.00 9.70
C GLY A 125 -18.97 -22.50 10.41
N ARG A 126 -18.89 -23.64 11.11
CA ARG A 126 -20.01 -24.17 11.91
C ARG A 126 -20.38 -23.24 13.05
N ALA A 127 -19.38 -22.75 13.78
CA ALA A 127 -19.59 -21.87 14.93
C ALA A 127 -20.08 -20.49 14.48
N LEU A 128 -19.54 -19.97 13.36
CA LEU A 128 -20.02 -18.74 12.74
C LEU A 128 -21.50 -18.83 12.34
N ALA A 129 -21.91 -19.90 11.63
CA ALA A 129 -23.30 -20.06 11.24
C ALA A 129 -24.25 -20.15 12.44
N SER A 130 -23.84 -20.88 13.49
CA SER A 130 -24.63 -20.96 14.72
C SER A 130 -24.79 -19.60 15.40
N LEU A 131 -23.75 -18.76 15.39
CA LEU A 131 -23.80 -17.41 16.00
C LEU A 131 -24.76 -16.49 15.25
N ILE A 132 -24.71 -16.51 13.91
CA ILE A 132 -25.56 -15.65 13.05
C ILE A 132 -26.98 -16.19 12.87
N GLY A 133 -27.30 -17.36 13.44
CA GLY A 133 -28.63 -18.00 13.28
C GLY A 133 -28.85 -18.67 11.91
N GLY A 134 -27.76 -19.00 11.22
CA GLY A 134 -27.76 -19.75 9.96
C GLY A 134 -27.53 -21.25 10.14
N SER A 135 -27.41 -21.96 9.02
CA SER A 135 -27.08 -23.39 8.96
C SER A 135 -25.77 -23.63 8.21
N THR A 136 -25.11 -24.76 8.51
CA THR A 136 -23.93 -25.22 7.76
C THR A 136 -24.08 -26.65 7.28
N SER A 137 -23.55 -26.94 6.09
CA SER A 137 -23.36 -28.30 5.58
C SER A 137 -21.97 -28.47 4.97
N TRP A 138 -21.43 -29.68 5.05
CA TRP A 138 -20.14 -30.05 4.47
C TRP A 138 -20.32 -31.24 3.52
N ASP A 139 -19.90 -31.09 2.27
CA ASP A 139 -19.78 -32.20 1.32
C ASP A 139 -18.33 -32.71 1.33
N ASN A 140 -18.14 -33.93 1.82
CA ASN A 140 -16.80 -34.51 1.95
C ASN A 140 -16.21 -35.02 0.61
N LYS A 141 -17.05 -35.29 -0.40
CA LYS A 141 -16.63 -35.73 -1.74
C LYS A 141 -16.21 -34.53 -2.58
N ALA A 142 -17.02 -33.47 -2.57
CA ALA A 142 -16.74 -32.21 -3.25
C ALA A 142 -15.70 -31.35 -2.50
N LYS A 143 -15.54 -31.57 -1.19
CA LYS A 143 -14.74 -30.74 -0.27
C LYS A 143 -15.26 -29.30 -0.23
N GLU A 144 -16.58 -29.17 -0.11
CA GLU A 144 -17.28 -27.89 -0.13
C GLU A 144 -18.03 -27.64 1.17
N VAL A 145 -17.94 -26.41 1.66
CA VAL A 145 -18.74 -25.92 2.78
C VAL A 145 -19.83 -25.02 2.24
N THR A 146 -21.04 -25.24 2.73
CA THR A 146 -22.17 -24.35 2.50
C THR A 146 -22.60 -23.73 3.82
N ILE A 147 -22.78 -22.41 3.82
CA ILE A 147 -23.34 -21.65 4.93
C ILE A 147 -24.56 -20.89 4.40
N ALA A 148 -25.69 -21.03 5.09
CA ALA A 148 -26.95 -20.40 4.68
C ALA A 148 -27.58 -19.60 5.83
N LEU A 149 -28.13 -18.44 5.50
CA LEU A 149 -28.86 -17.57 6.42
C LEU A 149 -30.09 -17.01 5.68
N GLY A 150 -31.30 -17.39 6.13
CA GLY A 150 -32.53 -17.08 5.41
C GLY A 150 -32.51 -17.62 3.98
N ASN A 151 -32.72 -16.73 2.99
CA ASN A 151 -32.70 -17.07 1.56
C ASN A 151 -31.29 -16.99 0.94
N SER A 152 -30.29 -16.53 1.70
CA SER A 152 -28.92 -16.36 1.21
C SER A 152 -28.09 -17.61 1.49
N LYS A 153 -27.30 -18.04 0.51
CA LYS A 153 -26.44 -19.22 0.57
C LYS A 153 -25.06 -18.90 0.00
N VAL A 154 -24.02 -19.22 0.77
CA VAL A 154 -22.62 -19.16 0.32
C VAL A 154 -22.07 -20.58 0.28
N THR A 155 -21.48 -20.98 -0.85
CA THR A 155 -20.78 -22.27 -0.97
C THR A 155 -19.32 -22.00 -1.35
N MET A 156 -18.38 -22.65 -0.67
CA MET A 156 -16.95 -22.46 -0.91
C MET A 156 -16.22 -23.79 -1.00
N SER A 157 -15.33 -23.93 -1.99
CA SER A 157 -14.52 -25.13 -2.21
C SER A 157 -13.16 -25.03 -1.54
N ALA A 158 -12.81 -26.07 -0.76
CA ALA A 158 -11.46 -26.23 -0.22
C ALA A 158 -10.44 -26.74 -1.26
N LYS A 159 -10.90 -27.20 -2.45
CA LYS A 159 -10.01 -27.69 -3.52
C LYS A 159 -9.63 -26.60 -4.51
N THR A 160 -10.60 -25.86 -5.02
CA THR A 160 -10.41 -24.94 -6.16
C THR A 160 -10.30 -23.47 -5.74
N LYS A 161 -10.49 -23.16 -4.45
CA LYS A 161 -10.64 -21.79 -3.93
C LYS A 161 -11.81 -21.02 -4.56
N ALA A 162 -12.71 -21.69 -5.28
CA ALA A 162 -13.91 -21.08 -5.82
C ALA A 162 -14.96 -20.86 -4.72
N ALA A 163 -15.74 -19.79 -4.84
CA ALA A 163 -16.94 -19.58 -4.05
C ALA A 163 -18.15 -19.31 -4.96
N SER A 164 -19.34 -19.58 -4.46
CA SER A 164 -20.59 -19.15 -5.07
C SER A 164 -21.51 -18.54 -4.03
N VAL A 165 -22.21 -17.48 -4.43
CA VAL A 165 -23.22 -16.78 -3.62
C VAL A 165 -24.54 -16.91 -4.36
N ASN A 166 -25.53 -17.56 -3.75
CA ASN A 166 -26.84 -17.82 -4.35
C ASN A 166 -26.78 -18.50 -5.72
N GLY A 167 -25.77 -19.34 -5.96
CA GLY A 167 -25.56 -20.06 -7.21
C GLY A 167 -24.79 -19.30 -8.29
N GLN A 168 -24.40 -18.04 -8.05
CA GLN A 168 -23.50 -17.30 -8.93
C GLN A 168 -22.05 -17.38 -8.45
N GLU A 169 -21.11 -17.48 -9.38
CA GLU A 169 -19.68 -17.57 -9.08
C GLU A 169 -19.16 -16.27 -8.45
N ALA A 170 -18.38 -16.39 -7.38
CA ALA A 170 -17.82 -15.28 -6.62
C ALA A 170 -16.31 -15.45 -6.45
N LYS A 171 -15.55 -14.39 -6.74
CA LYS A 171 -14.10 -14.37 -6.54
C LYS A 171 -13.77 -14.14 -5.06
N VAL A 172 -12.87 -14.95 -4.52
CA VAL A 172 -12.38 -14.86 -3.14
C VAL A 172 -10.86 -14.87 -3.11
N THR A 173 -10.30 -13.97 -2.32
CA THR A 173 -8.85 -13.82 -2.14
C THR A 173 -8.23 -14.88 -1.24
N VAL A 174 -9.02 -15.45 -0.31
CA VAL A 174 -8.63 -16.57 0.55
C VAL A 174 -9.73 -17.62 0.57
N GLY A 175 -9.37 -18.86 0.26
CA GLY A 175 -10.30 -19.99 0.25
C GLY A 175 -10.56 -20.60 1.63
N VAL A 176 -11.31 -21.70 1.64
CA VAL A 176 -11.57 -22.49 2.86
C VAL A 176 -10.29 -23.16 3.34
N THR A 177 -10.02 -23.12 4.64
CA THR A 177 -8.88 -23.82 5.25
C THR A 177 -9.35 -24.94 6.18
N LEU A 178 -8.68 -26.10 6.10
CA LEU A 178 -8.92 -27.23 7.00
C LEU A 178 -7.83 -27.24 8.07
N VAL A 179 -8.20 -27.00 9.33
CA VAL A 179 -7.26 -27.04 10.47
C VAL A 179 -7.86 -27.93 11.54
N GLY A 180 -7.14 -28.97 11.96
CA GLY A 180 -7.57 -29.87 13.05
C GLY A 180 -8.92 -30.56 12.80
N GLY A 181 -9.26 -30.88 11.55
CA GLY A 181 -10.55 -31.49 11.18
C GLY A 181 -11.74 -30.51 11.13
N LYS A 182 -11.51 -29.22 11.38
CA LYS A 182 -12.51 -28.15 11.31
C LYS A 182 -12.35 -27.32 10.04
N VAL A 183 -13.47 -26.77 9.58
CA VAL A 183 -13.56 -25.94 8.37
C VAL A 183 -13.55 -24.47 8.75
N PHE A 184 -12.56 -23.73 8.26
CA PHE A 184 -12.39 -22.29 8.49
C PHE A 184 -12.72 -21.50 7.22
N VAL A 185 -13.55 -20.47 7.36
CA VAL A 185 -14.04 -19.65 6.25
C VAL A 185 -13.73 -18.17 6.47
N PRO A 186 -13.46 -17.37 5.43
CA PRO A 186 -13.21 -15.94 5.58
C PRO A 186 -14.46 -15.22 6.10
N VAL A 187 -14.36 -14.67 7.32
CA VAL A 187 -15.55 -14.19 8.05
C VAL A 187 -16.24 -13.03 7.35
N ARG A 188 -15.46 -12.07 6.82
CA ARG A 188 -15.98 -10.90 6.13
C ARG A 188 -16.76 -11.29 4.87
N PHE A 189 -16.14 -12.07 3.99
CA PHE A 189 -16.76 -12.55 2.77
C PHE A 189 -18.06 -13.33 3.03
N VAL A 190 -18.04 -14.29 3.95
CA VAL A 190 -19.22 -15.11 4.25
C VAL A 190 -20.35 -14.27 4.85
N ALA A 191 -20.05 -13.41 5.83
CA ALA A 191 -21.07 -12.60 6.49
C ALA A 191 -21.67 -11.54 5.54
N GLU A 192 -20.85 -10.83 4.77
CA GLU A 192 -21.31 -9.84 3.78
C GLU A 192 -22.14 -10.49 2.66
N SER A 193 -21.72 -11.65 2.17
CA SER A 193 -22.48 -12.42 1.16
C SER A 193 -23.81 -12.95 1.68
N LEU A 194 -23.93 -13.13 3.00
CA LEU A 194 -25.19 -13.49 3.67
C LEU A 194 -26.04 -12.26 4.04
N GLY A 195 -25.60 -11.05 3.70
CA GLY A 195 -26.33 -9.80 3.94
C GLY A 195 -26.12 -9.21 5.33
N LEU A 196 -25.01 -9.54 5.98
CA LEU A 196 -24.57 -8.95 7.24
C LEU A 196 -23.46 -7.93 6.99
N TRP A 197 -23.44 -6.82 7.72
CA TRP A 197 -22.25 -5.97 7.75
C TRP A 197 -21.19 -6.57 8.70
N VAL A 198 -19.91 -6.24 8.48
CA VAL A 198 -18.79 -6.70 9.33
C VAL A 198 -17.83 -5.56 9.64
N ASP A 199 -17.54 -5.41 10.92
CA ASP A 199 -16.54 -4.50 11.46
C ASP A 199 -15.53 -5.25 12.34
N TYR A 200 -14.32 -4.71 12.49
CA TYR A 200 -13.27 -5.26 13.33
C TYR A 200 -12.59 -4.17 14.15
N ASP A 201 -12.58 -4.37 15.46
CA ASP A 201 -11.90 -3.51 16.42
C ASP A 201 -10.87 -4.33 17.20
N ARG A 202 -9.66 -3.77 17.40
CA ARG A 202 -8.53 -4.46 18.03
C ARG A 202 -8.83 -4.86 19.49
N ALA A 203 -9.66 -4.10 20.21
CA ALA A 203 -10.02 -4.37 21.60
C ALA A 203 -11.31 -5.19 21.75
N LYS A 204 -12.29 -5.01 20.85
CA LYS A 204 -13.65 -5.58 20.93
C LYS A 204 -13.84 -6.84 20.06
N GLY A 205 -12.95 -7.10 19.10
CA GLY A 205 -13.06 -8.22 18.18
C GLY A 205 -13.94 -7.91 16.95
N ILE A 206 -14.56 -8.94 16.37
CA ILE A 206 -15.40 -8.79 15.16
C ILE A 206 -16.84 -8.47 15.58
N THR A 207 -17.45 -7.47 14.96
CA THR A 207 -18.88 -7.16 15.13
C THR A 207 -19.61 -7.29 13.80
N MET A 208 -20.81 -7.87 13.81
CA MET A 208 -21.66 -8.10 12.63
C MET A 208 -23.15 -7.98 12.96
N GLY A 209 -24.01 -7.79 11.97
CA GLY A 209 -25.45 -7.64 12.21
C GLY A 209 -26.32 -7.75 10.97
N ALA A 210 -27.61 -8.05 11.17
CA ALA A 210 -28.59 -8.20 10.09
C ALA A 210 -29.07 -6.84 9.56
N GLY A 211 -29.17 -6.73 8.23
CA GLY A 211 -29.73 -5.57 7.54
C GLY A 211 -28.86 -5.12 6.35
N LYS A 212 -29.47 -5.06 5.17
CA LYS A 212 -29.24 -3.97 4.20
C LYS A 212 -30.07 -2.78 4.69
N GLY A 213 -29.70 -1.54 4.38
CA GLY A 213 -30.43 -0.34 4.84
C GLY A 213 -31.97 -0.47 4.79
N ALA A 214 -32.58 -0.18 5.95
CA ALA A 214 -34.00 0.07 6.27
C ALA A 214 -35.06 -1.08 6.22
N PRO A 215 -36.09 -1.03 7.12
CA PRO A 215 -37.25 -1.92 7.12
C PRO A 215 -38.26 -1.62 6.00
N ALA A 216 -39.06 -2.62 5.66
CA ALA A 216 -39.99 -2.68 4.52
C ALA A 216 -41.12 -1.64 4.53
N ALA A 217 -41.41 -1.08 3.34
CA ALA A 217 -42.62 -0.32 3.04
C ALA A 217 -43.76 -1.25 2.59
N GLY A 218 -44.93 -1.06 3.20
CA GLY A 218 -46.20 -1.65 2.75
C GLY A 218 -46.82 -0.85 1.60
N SER A 219 -47.52 -1.58 0.73
CA SER A 219 -48.24 -1.12 -0.45
C SER A 219 -49.41 -0.18 -0.14
N GLY A 220 -49.56 0.89 -0.92
CA GLY A 220 -50.78 1.70 -1.00
C GLY A 220 -50.79 2.60 -2.23
N SER A 221 -51.68 2.31 -3.19
CA SER A 221 -51.92 3.04 -4.43
C SER A 221 -52.89 4.20 -4.23
N ALA A 222 -52.58 5.40 -4.75
CA ALA A 222 -53.54 6.36 -5.31
C ALA A 222 -52.82 7.46 -6.11
N ALA A 223 -53.53 8.03 -7.09
CA ALA A 223 -53.04 8.59 -8.36
C ALA A 223 -52.48 10.04 -8.33
N ALA A 224 -51.75 10.35 -9.41
CA ALA A 224 -51.11 11.64 -9.78
C ALA A 224 -52.13 12.76 -10.12
N PRO A 225 -51.72 14.05 -10.19
CA PRO A 225 -50.91 14.63 -11.31
C PRO A 225 -49.83 15.63 -10.80
N ALA A 226 -48.84 16.15 -11.52
CA ALA A 226 -48.26 16.02 -12.86
C ALA A 226 -46.77 16.44 -12.76
N THR A 227 -45.91 15.87 -13.60
CA THR A 227 -44.45 16.08 -13.68
C THR A 227 -44.08 17.43 -14.30
N PRO A 228 -42.83 17.91 -14.08
CA PRO A 228 -41.84 17.74 -15.15
C PRO A 228 -40.52 17.09 -14.70
N ALA A 229 -40.11 16.10 -15.51
CA ALA A 229 -38.76 15.63 -15.80
C ALA A 229 -37.78 15.32 -14.65
N ALA A 230 -37.97 14.18 -13.99
CA ALA A 230 -36.86 13.42 -13.41
C ALA A 230 -36.13 12.66 -14.53
N GLY A 231 -35.01 13.22 -15.01
CA GLY A 231 -34.01 12.45 -15.77
C GLY A 231 -33.16 11.65 -14.80
N GLY A 232 -33.42 10.35 -14.70
CA GLY A 232 -32.57 9.41 -13.99
C GLY A 232 -31.16 9.46 -14.58
N LYS A 233 -30.18 9.77 -13.74
CA LYS A 233 -28.77 9.82 -14.14
C LYS A 233 -28.11 8.53 -13.66
N THR A 234 -27.15 8.07 -14.45
CA THR A 234 -26.38 6.85 -14.23
C THR A 234 -24.93 7.27 -14.06
N LEU A 235 -24.07 6.41 -13.49
CA LEU A 235 -22.59 6.53 -13.46
C LEU A 235 -21.90 6.60 -14.85
N GLY A 236 -22.61 6.99 -15.90
CA GLY A 236 -22.05 7.27 -17.23
C GLY A 236 -21.85 8.78 -17.43
N LEU A 237 -21.08 9.13 -18.46
CA LEU A 237 -20.93 10.51 -18.94
C LEU A 237 -22.26 11.26 -18.81
N ASN A 238 -22.27 12.43 -18.17
CA ASN A 238 -23.46 13.26 -18.13
C ASN A 238 -23.73 13.72 -19.56
N LYS A 239 -24.57 12.98 -20.31
CA LYS A 239 -24.77 13.19 -21.75
C LYS A 239 -25.32 14.58 -22.06
N ASP A 240 -26.03 15.18 -21.11
CA ASP A 240 -26.53 16.55 -21.19
C ASP A 240 -25.41 17.60 -21.04
N LEU A 241 -24.24 17.19 -20.50
CA LEU A 241 -23.07 18.02 -20.20
C LEU A 241 -21.78 17.46 -20.83
N ALA A 242 -21.89 16.62 -21.87
CA ALA A 242 -20.76 15.91 -22.47
C ALA A 242 -19.65 16.90 -22.87
N LEU A 243 -18.54 16.90 -22.12
CA LEU A 243 -17.44 17.80 -22.38
C LEU A 243 -16.57 17.24 -23.52
N PRO A 244 -16.14 18.09 -24.48
CA PRO A 244 -15.31 17.67 -25.60
C PRO A 244 -14.08 16.87 -25.14
N GLY A 245 -13.89 15.70 -25.73
CA GLY A 245 -12.73 14.84 -25.47
C GLY A 245 -12.92 13.77 -24.39
N TYR A 246 -13.96 13.84 -23.57
CA TYR A 246 -14.24 12.83 -22.54
C TYR A 246 -15.18 11.74 -23.05
N VAL A 247 -14.92 10.49 -22.66
CA VAL A 247 -15.70 9.31 -23.08
C VAL A 247 -16.31 8.52 -21.92
N GLY A 248 -15.93 8.86 -20.68
CA GLY A 248 -16.38 8.20 -19.46
C GLY A 248 -15.73 6.84 -19.21
N SER A 249 -15.59 6.49 -17.93
CA SER A 249 -14.90 5.27 -17.47
C SER A 249 -15.47 3.96 -18.03
N THR A 250 -16.79 3.91 -18.29
CA THR A 250 -17.45 2.71 -18.84
C THR A 250 -16.93 2.37 -20.24
N THR A 251 -16.52 3.37 -21.02
CA THR A 251 -15.89 3.14 -22.34
C THR A 251 -14.54 2.43 -22.17
N CYS A 252 -13.77 2.80 -21.15
CA CYS A 252 -12.47 2.19 -20.85
C CYS A 252 -12.59 0.69 -20.49
N LYS A 253 -13.68 0.28 -19.83
CA LYS A 253 -13.95 -1.12 -19.45
C LYS A 253 -13.91 -2.08 -20.65
N GLY A 254 -14.31 -1.63 -21.84
CA GLY A 254 -14.35 -2.47 -23.05
C GLY A 254 -12.99 -3.06 -23.43
N CYS A 255 -11.90 -2.32 -23.18
CA CYS A 255 -10.52 -2.76 -23.44
C CYS A 255 -9.73 -3.06 -22.16
N HIS A 256 -10.10 -2.44 -21.04
CA HIS A 256 -9.40 -2.54 -19.74
C HIS A 256 -10.33 -3.01 -18.61
N PRO A 257 -10.93 -4.20 -18.72
CA PRO A 257 -11.94 -4.68 -17.76
C PRO A 257 -11.36 -4.85 -16.35
N ASP A 258 -10.15 -5.40 -16.22
CA ASP A 258 -9.54 -5.65 -14.91
C ASP A 258 -9.22 -4.34 -14.16
N ALA A 259 -8.67 -3.35 -14.87
CA ALA A 259 -8.38 -2.04 -14.28
C ALA A 259 -9.67 -1.31 -13.88
N TYR A 260 -10.70 -1.38 -14.71
CA TYR A 260 -12.01 -0.78 -14.41
C TYR A 260 -12.67 -1.45 -13.20
N ASP A 261 -12.75 -2.78 -13.18
CA ASP A 261 -13.42 -3.54 -12.11
C ASP A 261 -12.67 -3.39 -10.77
N SER A 262 -11.35 -3.24 -10.81
CA SER A 262 -10.53 -2.94 -9.63
C SER A 262 -10.73 -1.49 -9.16
N TRP A 263 -10.72 -0.52 -10.08
CA TRP A 263 -10.91 0.90 -9.75
C TRP A 263 -12.29 1.17 -9.16
N GLN A 264 -13.33 0.49 -9.64
CA GLN A 264 -14.70 0.60 -9.09
C GLN A 264 -14.83 0.21 -7.61
N GLN A 265 -13.83 -0.47 -7.04
CA GLN A 265 -13.77 -0.81 -5.62
C GLN A 265 -13.01 0.23 -4.78
N THR A 266 -12.36 1.20 -5.43
CA THR A 266 -11.59 2.25 -4.78
C THR A 266 -12.48 3.37 -4.29
N ARG A 267 -11.98 4.16 -3.32
CA ARG A 267 -12.69 5.33 -2.80
C ARG A 267 -12.81 6.44 -3.86
N HIS A 268 -11.85 6.55 -4.76
CA HIS A 268 -11.89 7.50 -5.88
C HIS A 268 -13.18 7.35 -6.70
N SER A 269 -13.59 6.12 -7.01
CA SER A 269 -14.84 5.85 -7.73
C SER A 269 -16.11 6.22 -6.95
N LYS A 270 -16.01 6.44 -5.63
CA LYS A 270 -17.13 6.69 -4.71
C LYS A 270 -17.16 8.10 -4.14
N MET A 271 -16.33 9.02 -4.64
CA MET A 271 -16.24 10.37 -4.07
C MET A 271 -17.50 11.21 -4.31
N LEU A 272 -18.07 11.11 -5.52
CA LEU A 272 -19.39 11.66 -5.84
C LEU A 272 -20.18 10.57 -6.53
N GLN A 273 -21.30 10.16 -5.94
CA GLN A 273 -22.08 9.01 -6.39
C GLN A 273 -23.47 9.46 -6.79
N ASP A 274 -24.00 8.78 -7.80
CA ASP A 274 -25.41 8.85 -8.15
C ASP A 274 -26.21 7.98 -7.16
N PRO A 275 -27.24 8.53 -6.48
CA PRO A 275 -28.04 7.78 -5.51
C PRO A 275 -28.73 6.55 -6.10
N ASP A 276 -29.07 6.56 -7.39
CA ASP A 276 -29.77 5.45 -8.05
C ASP A 276 -28.80 4.39 -8.62
N SER A 277 -27.49 4.61 -8.48
CA SER A 277 -26.52 3.64 -8.95
C SER A 277 -26.60 2.34 -8.13
N PRO A 278 -26.61 1.15 -8.77
CA PRO A 278 -26.62 -0.15 -8.08
C PRO A 278 -25.48 -0.36 -7.07
N GLY A 279 -24.40 0.41 -7.18
CA GLY A 279 -23.24 0.38 -6.27
C GLY A 279 -23.09 1.62 -5.40
N ALA A 280 -24.13 2.45 -5.27
CA ALA A 280 -24.13 3.63 -4.42
C ALA A 280 -24.07 3.25 -2.94
N ILE A 281 -23.17 3.91 -2.20
CA ILE A 281 -23.02 3.70 -0.76
C ILE A 281 -23.92 4.71 -0.03
N VAL A 282 -25.03 4.25 0.54
CA VAL A 282 -25.93 5.06 1.37
C VAL A 282 -25.80 4.61 2.82
N LEU A 283 -25.25 5.48 3.67
CA LEU A 283 -25.04 5.21 5.09
C LEU A 283 -26.15 5.77 5.97
N GLY A 284 -26.79 6.85 5.51
CA GLY A 284 -27.87 7.51 6.22
C GLY A 284 -29.09 6.63 6.38
N ASP A 285 -29.61 6.53 7.60
CA ASP A 285 -30.93 5.92 7.83
C ASP A 285 -32.03 6.95 7.51
N PHE A 286 -32.50 6.96 6.27
CA PHE A 286 -33.53 7.88 5.80
C PHE A 286 -34.90 7.68 6.47
N SER A 287 -35.15 6.55 7.15
CA SER A 287 -36.38 6.38 7.92
C SER A 287 -36.44 7.28 9.16
N THR A 288 -35.27 7.72 9.64
CA THR A 288 -35.12 8.65 10.77
C THR A 288 -34.82 10.08 10.33
N ASN A 289 -34.65 10.32 9.03
CA ASN A 289 -34.35 11.65 8.51
C ASN A 289 -35.60 12.52 8.50
N LYS A 290 -35.54 13.64 9.23
CA LYS A 290 -36.61 14.66 9.26
C LYS A 290 -36.25 15.95 8.52
N TYR A 291 -35.04 16.03 7.97
CA TYR A 291 -34.47 17.27 7.44
C TYR A 291 -34.73 17.44 5.94
N PHE A 292 -34.72 16.33 5.19
CA PHE A 292 -34.99 16.28 3.75
C PHE A 292 -35.42 14.86 3.37
N LYS A 293 -35.99 14.68 2.17
CA LYS A 293 -36.43 13.37 1.67
C LYS A 293 -35.40 12.76 0.73
N TRP A 294 -35.50 11.46 0.48
CA TRP A 294 -34.61 10.77 -0.47
C TRP A 294 -34.72 11.36 -1.88
N GLU A 295 -35.92 11.75 -2.28
CA GLU A 295 -36.20 12.34 -3.60
C GLU A 295 -35.49 13.69 -3.81
N ASP A 296 -35.09 14.36 -2.73
CA ASP A 296 -34.33 15.62 -2.79
C ASP A 296 -32.83 15.38 -3.04
N VAL A 297 -32.35 14.13 -2.91
CA VAL A 297 -30.95 13.77 -3.07
C VAL A 297 -30.62 13.65 -4.55
N ARG A 298 -29.74 14.54 -5.02
CA ARG A 298 -29.16 14.49 -6.36
C ARG A 298 -27.83 13.75 -6.40
N TYR A 299 -26.98 13.94 -5.40
CA TYR A 299 -25.71 13.23 -5.28
C TYR A 299 -25.40 12.84 -3.84
N ILE A 300 -24.68 11.74 -3.68
CA ILE A 300 -24.08 11.33 -2.42
C ILE A 300 -22.60 11.68 -2.45
N VAL A 301 -22.10 12.34 -1.41
CA VAL A 301 -20.70 12.76 -1.32
C VAL A 301 -19.95 11.85 -0.36
N GLY A 302 -18.90 11.21 -0.88
CA GLY A 302 -18.01 10.32 -0.14
C GLY A 302 -18.62 8.96 0.20
N ASN A 303 -17.85 8.18 0.95
CA ASN A 303 -18.19 6.83 1.40
C ASN A 303 -18.27 6.70 2.93
N GLY A 304 -18.30 7.83 3.65
CA GLY A 304 -18.50 7.96 5.10
C GLY A 304 -17.35 7.53 6.01
N LEU A 305 -16.15 7.32 5.49
CA LEU A 305 -14.97 7.21 6.35
C LEU A 305 -14.57 8.64 6.75
N GLU A 306 -14.40 8.88 8.06
CA GLU A 306 -14.13 10.18 8.72
C GLU A 306 -15.37 11.07 9.00
N GLY A 307 -16.10 10.74 10.05
CA GLY A 307 -17.03 11.68 10.71
C GLY A 307 -18.40 11.88 10.06
N GLY A 308 -18.65 11.37 8.85
CA GLY A 308 -20.02 11.32 8.30
C GLY A 308 -20.18 11.27 6.78
N GLN A 309 -21.43 11.24 6.31
CA GLN A 309 -21.80 11.28 4.89
C GLN A 309 -22.72 12.46 4.58
N ARG A 310 -22.44 13.14 3.46
CA ARG A 310 -23.20 14.32 3.01
C ARG A 310 -23.95 14.04 1.72
N TYR A 311 -25.02 14.82 1.53
CA TYR A 311 -25.93 14.69 0.40
C TYR A 311 -26.09 16.07 -0.25
N VAL A 312 -26.16 16.08 -1.58
CA VAL A 312 -26.34 17.28 -2.38
C VAL A 312 -27.67 17.17 -3.09
N GLY A 313 -28.46 18.24 -3.07
CA GLY A 313 -29.71 18.39 -3.81
C GLY A 313 -29.73 19.71 -4.56
N GLU A 314 -30.85 20.00 -5.21
CA GLU A 314 -31.07 21.27 -5.89
C GLU A 314 -32.00 22.16 -5.08
N ILE A 315 -31.57 23.38 -4.77
CA ILE A 315 -32.37 24.41 -4.09
C ILE A 315 -32.19 25.70 -4.89
N ASP A 316 -33.30 26.30 -5.32
CA ASP A 316 -33.33 27.53 -6.13
C ASP A 316 -32.45 27.47 -7.40
N GLY A 317 -32.43 26.31 -8.08
CA GLY A 317 -31.65 26.10 -9.30
C GLY A 317 -30.15 25.92 -9.07
N LYS A 318 -29.71 25.80 -7.81
CA LYS A 318 -28.31 25.60 -7.42
C LYS A 318 -28.11 24.27 -6.72
N LEU A 319 -26.95 23.66 -6.94
CA LEU A 319 -26.53 22.48 -6.18
C LEU A 319 -26.11 22.91 -4.77
N MET A 320 -26.79 22.37 -3.77
CA MET A 320 -26.58 22.70 -2.36
C MET A 320 -26.36 21.42 -1.56
N TYR A 321 -25.46 21.48 -0.58
CA TYR A 321 -25.48 20.51 0.51
C TYR A 321 -26.81 20.60 1.25
N LEU A 322 -27.45 19.45 1.44
CA LEU A 322 -28.75 19.33 2.11
C LEU A 322 -28.63 19.58 3.63
N PRO A 323 -29.73 19.96 4.32
CA PRO A 323 -29.71 20.50 5.69
C PRO A 323 -29.37 19.49 6.82
N ALA A 324 -28.75 18.36 6.50
CA ALA A 324 -28.19 17.46 7.50
C ALA A 324 -27.04 16.61 6.94
N THR A 325 -26.13 16.24 7.83
CA THR A 325 -25.06 15.26 7.60
C THR A 325 -25.36 14.01 8.41
N TRP A 326 -25.10 12.83 7.86
CA TRP A 326 -25.14 11.58 8.61
C TRP A 326 -23.85 11.43 9.43
N ASP A 327 -23.92 11.36 10.75
CA ASP A 327 -22.78 11.06 11.62
C ASP A 327 -22.61 9.55 11.71
N ASN A 328 -21.45 9.05 11.26
CA ASN A 328 -21.22 7.61 11.13
C ASN A 328 -20.96 6.91 12.47
N GLU A 329 -20.41 7.63 13.45
CA GLU A 329 -20.10 7.08 14.77
C GLU A 329 -21.35 7.02 15.64
N LYS A 330 -22.09 8.14 15.67
CA LYS A 330 -23.32 8.26 16.45
C LYS A 330 -24.52 7.61 15.76
N ARG A 331 -24.38 7.26 14.47
CA ARG A 331 -25.42 6.67 13.63
C ARG A 331 -26.71 7.48 13.66
N GLN A 332 -26.60 8.80 13.48
CA GLN A 332 -27.73 9.71 13.53
C GLN A 332 -27.55 10.89 12.58
N TRP A 333 -28.66 11.52 12.23
CA TRP A 333 -28.66 12.76 11.46
C TRP A 333 -28.31 13.96 12.35
N VAL A 334 -27.31 14.73 11.93
CA VAL A 334 -26.91 15.99 12.55
C VAL A 334 -27.31 17.12 11.64
N LYS A 335 -28.12 18.06 12.16
CA LYS A 335 -28.53 19.26 11.42
C LYS A 335 -27.29 20.02 10.95
N ALA A 336 -27.29 20.45 9.70
CA ALA A 336 -26.26 21.28 9.12
C ALA A 336 -26.90 22.40 8.31
N ASP A 337 -26.25 23.56 8.23
CA ASP A 337 -26.76 24.65 7.40
C ASP A 337 -26.52 24.33 5.92
N PRO A 338 -27.55 24.47 5.05
CA PRO A 338 -27.37 24.35 3.62
C PRO A 338 -26.34 25.34 3.11
N ARG A 339 -25.46 24.87 2.21
CA ARG A 339 -24.47 25.72 1.55
C ARG A 339 -24.20 25.22 0.13
N GLU A 340 -23.75 26.11 -0.73
CA GLU A 340 -23.49 25.80 -2.14
C GLU A 340 -22.44 24.71 -2.29
N TYR A 341 -22.70 23.77 -3.22
CA TYR A 341 -21.79 22.70 -3.55
C TYR A 341 -20.73 23.19 -4.55
N THR A 342 -19.59 23.62 -4.02
CA THR A 342 -18.45 24.13 -4.81
C THR A 342 -17.32 23.11 -5.00
N CYS A 343 -17.55 21.85 -4.59
CA CYS A 343 -16.51 20.81 -4.52
C CYS A 343 -16.36 19.99 -5.80
N ALA A 344 -17.20 20.24 -6.82
CA ALA A 344 -17.20 19.48 -8.08
C ALA A 344 -15.82 19.44 -8.76
N GLY A 345 -15.03 20.51 -8.66
CA GLY A 345 -13.69 20.60 -9.26
C GLY A 345 -12.69 19.53 -8.81
N CYS A 346 -12.88 18.93 -7.64
CA CYS A 346 -12.02 17.85 -7.13
C CYS A 346 -12.77 16.53 -6.96
N HIS A 347 -14.09 16.49 -7.14
CA HIS A 347 -14.91 15.29 -6.88
C HIS A 347 -15.52 14.72 -8.18
N THR A 348 -15.13 15.25 -9.34
CA THR A 348 -15.65 14.87 -10.65
C THR A 348 -14.54 14.81 -11.68
N ALA A 349 -14.78 14.13 -12.81
CA ALA A 349 -13.90 14.15 -13.96
C ALA A 349 -14.29 15.26 -14.93
N GLY A 350 -13.29 15.98 -15.45
CA GLY A 350 -13.48 17.00 -16.47
C GLY A 350 -14.22 18.25 -16.01
N PHE A 351 -14.12 18.68 -14.75
CA PHE A 351 -14.82 19.89 -14.30
C PHE A 351 -14.41 21.16 -15.09
N ASN A 352 -15.40 21.88 -15.62
CA ASN A 352 -15.25 23.17 -16.28
C ASN A 352 -15.67 24.28 -15.31
N LYS A 353 -14.71 25.11 -14.89
CA LYS A 353 -14.92 26.20 -13.93
C LYS A 353 -15.82 27.33 -14.44
N GLU A 354 -15.88 27.56 -15.74
CA GLU A 354 -16.65 28.64 -16.35
C GLU A 354 -18.14 28.31 -16.38
N THR A 355 -18.46 27.04 -16.64
CA THR A 355 -19.84 26.56 -16.79
C THR A 355 -20.37 25.87 -15.54
N GLY A 356 -19.50 25.44 -14.62
CA GLY A 356 -19.86 24.61 -13.47
C GLY A 356 -20.17 23.15 -13.81
N ASN A 357 -20.00 22.75 -15.07
CA ASN A 357 -20.32 21.41 -15.57
C ASN A 357 -19.12 20.45 -15.47
N TRP A 358 -19.38 19.15 -15.50
CA TRP A 358 -18.35 18.11 -15.52
C TRP A 358 -18.78 16.91 -16.38
N ALA A 359 -17.81 16.10 -16.76
CA ALA A 359 -18.01 14.97 -17.67
C ALA A 359 -18.58 13.75 -16.95
N GLU A 360 -18.04 13.39 -15.78
CA GLU A 360 -18.41 12.16 -15.05
C GLU A 360 -18.35 12.36 -13.53
N ASN A 361 -19.25 11.71 -12.81
CA ASN A 361 -19.28 11.75 -11.34
C ASN A 361 -18.13 10.91 -10.75
N GLY A 362 -17.51 11.43 -9.68
CA GLY A 362 -16.41 10.77 -8.98
C GLY A 362 -15.04 11.03 -9.62
N ILE A 363 -14.01 10.41 -9.04
CA ILE A 363 -12.64 10.47 -9.58
C ILE A 363 -12.43 9.26 -10.46
N THR A 364 -12.48 9.49 -11.78
CA THR A 364 -12.52 8.44 -12.80
C THR A 364 -11.24 8.36 -13.61
N CYS A 365 -11.16 7.42 -14.56
CA CYS A 365 -9.96 7.19 -15.37
C CYS A 365 -9.43 8.50 -15.99
N GLU A 366 -10.33 9.32 -16.52
CA GLU A 366 -9.99 10.55 -17.23
C GLU A 366 -9.63 11.71 -16.26
N SER A 367 -9.88 11.57 -14.95
CA SER A 367 -9.36 12.50 -13.92
C SER A 367 -7.83 12.44 -13.82
N CYS A 368 -7.24 11.27 -14.09
CA CYS A 368 -5.79 11.05 -14.01
C CYS A 368 -5.13 10.99 -15.40
N HIS A 369 -5.76 10.27 -16.33
CA HIS A 369 -5.22 9.99 -17.66
C HIS A 369 -5.54 11.06 -18.71
N GLY A 370 -6.40 12.03 -18.35
CA GLY A 370 -6.90 13.06 -19.25
C GLY A 370 -8.01 12.56 -20.19
N PRO A 371 -8.46 13.41 -21.12
CA PRO A 371 -9.55 13.10 -22.04
C PRO A 371 -9.20 11.91 -22.97
N GLY A 372 -10.05 10.89 -23.01
CA GLY A 372 -9.79 9.61 -23.68
C GLY A 372 -10.30 9.49 -25.12
N ALA A 373 -11.03 10.48 -25.66
CA ALA A 373 -11.70 10.33 -26.96
C ALA A 373 -10.77 9.98 -28.13
N GLU A 374 -9.61 10.62 -28.22
CA GLU A 374 -8.63 10.33 -29.28
C GLU A 374 -7.93 8.99 -29.06
N HIS A 375 -7.70 8.62 -27.80
CA HIS A 375 -7.16 7.30 -27.45
C HIS A 375 -8.12 6.18 -27.87
N VAL A 376 -9.42 6.30 -27.60
CA VAL A 376 -10.40 5.29 -27.99
C VAL A 376 -10.46 5.09 -29.50
N LYS A 377 -10.31 6.16 -30.30
CA LYS A 377 -10.27 6.07 -31.76
C LYS A 377 -8.99 5.40 -32.26
N ASN A 378 -7.84 5.70 -31.63
CA ASN A 378 -6.51 5.31 -32.10
C ASN A 378 -5.64 4.74 -30.96
N PRO A 379 -6.01 3.60 -30.33
CA PRO A 379 -5.44 3.18 -29.04
C PRO A 379 -3.96 2.76 -29.10
N MET A 380 -3.47 2.43 -30.30
CA MET A 380 -2.07 2.07 -30.51
C MET A 380 -1.18 3.30 -30.71
N GLN A 381 -1.71 4.36 -31.34
CA GLN A 381 -0.96 5.56 -31.72
C GLN A 381 -1.06 6.68 -30.66
N VAL A 382 -2.23 6.82 -30.04
CA VAL A 382 -2.48 7.84 -29.01
C VAL A 382 -2.47 7.13 -27.66
N LYS A 383 -1.47 7.40 -26.83
CA LYS A 383 -1.40 6.85 -25.47
C LYS A 383 -1.97 7.86 -24.46
N PRO A 384 -2.77 7.41 -23.48
CA PRO A 384 -3.20 8.27 -22.39
C PRO A 384 -1.99 8.73 -21.57
N LYS A 385 -2.15 9.82 -20.82
CA LYS A 385 -1.09 10.30 -19.93
C LYS A 385 -0.84 9.26 -18.84
N VAL A 386 0.37 8.76 -18.73
CA VAL A 386 0.82 7.91 -17.60
C VAL A 386 2.06 8.56 -17.02
N SER A 387 2.03 8.84 -15.72
CA SER A 387 3.12 9.52 -15.05
C SER A 387 3.22 9.06 -13.60
N THR A 388 4.45 8.99 -13.11
CA THR A 388 4.79 8.79 -11.69
C THR A 388 4.91 10.12 -10.95
N SER A 389 4.79 11.27 -11.62
CA SER A 389 4.83 12.60 -10.99
C SER A 389 3.65 12.81 -10.01
N VAL A 390 3.91 13.58 -8.97
CA VAL A 390 2.92 14.02 -7.99
C VAL A 390 1.92 15.04 -8.52
N ASP A 391 2.20 15.70 -9.64
CA ASP A 391 1.35 16.76 -10.19
C ASP A 391 -0.08 16.26 -10.44
N MET A 392 -0.20 15.02 -10.90
CA MET A 392 -1.48 14.38 -11.17
C MET A 392 -2.34 14.29 -9.90
N CYS A 393 -1.75 13.88 -8.79
CA CYS A 393 -2.44 13.68 -7.52
C CYS A 393 -2.71 15.04 -6.84
N SER A 394 -1.74 15.95 -6.89
CA SER A 394 -1.79 17.24 -6.19
C SER A 394 -2.77 18.25 -6.81
N SER A 395 -3.30 17.96 -8.00
CA SER A 395 -4.44 18.68 -8.59
C SER A 395 -5.69 18.66 -7.68
N CYS A 396 -5.83 17.59 -6.88
CA CYS A 396 -6.89 17.44 -5.88
C CYS A 396 -6.34 17.41 -4.44
N HIS A 397 -5.19 16.76 -4.23
CA HIS A 397 -4.55 16.55 -2.93
C HIS A 397 -3.48 17.61 -2.59
N GLY A 398 -3.79 18.89 -2.80
CA GLY A 398 -2.87 20.03 -2.63
C GLY A 398 -2.99 20.81 -1.32
N ASP A 399 -2.15 21.85 -1.17
CA ASP A 399 -1.76 22.45 0.11
C ASP A 399 -2.89 23.00 1.00
N ASP A 400 -4.03 23.38 0.42
CA ASP A 400 -5.11 24.05 1.16
C ASP A 400 -6.33 23.15 1.39
N ARG A 401 -6.29 21.88 0.93
CA ARG A 401 -7.52 21.15 0.59
C ARG A 401 -7.70 19.81 1.30
N GLN A 402 -6.66 19.00 1.48
CA GLN A 402 -6.75 17.74 2.26
C GLN A 402 -5.41 17.36 2.91
N THR A 403 -4.89 18.19 3.82
CA THR A 403 -3.53 18.15 4.39
C THR A 403 -2.52 18.88 3.52
N GLY A 404 -2.15 20.09 3.96
CA GLY A 404 -1.10 20.91 3.35
C GLY A 404 0.33 20.34 3.37
N ALA A 405 0.41 19.05 3.68
CA ALA A 405 1.60 18.27 3.92
C ALA A 405 2.01 17.41 2.72
N MET A 406 1.09 17.14 1.77
CA MET A 406 1.36 16.19 0.67
C MET A 406 2.31 16.72 -0.41
N LYS A 407 2.39 18.04 -0.64
CA LYS A 407 3.45 18.60 -1.52
C LYS A 407 4.79 18.79 -0.82
N LYS A 408 4.82 18.61 0.50
CA LYS A 408 5.98 18.80 1.36
C LYS A 408 6.43 17.48 1.98
N MET A 409 6.43 16.40 1.17
CA MET A 409 6.85 15.05 1.59
C MET A 409 8.31 15.05 2.02
N TRP A 410 8.50 15.47 3.28
CA TRP A 410 9.73 15.91 3.94
C TRP A 410 10.55 16.91 3.12
N VAL A 411 10.82 18.08 3.68
CA VAL A 411 11.82 19.04 3.15
C VAL A 411 12.75 19.37 4.32
N PRO A 412 14.08 19.29 4.16
CA PRO A 412 15.02 19.67 5.21
C PRO A 412 14.77 21.11 5.70
N GLU A 413 15.07 21.35 6.98
CA GLU A 413 14.89 22.66 7.58
C GLU A 413 15.84 23.68 6.93
N GLY A 414 15.28 24.74 6.33
CA GLY A 414 16.05 25.77 5.62
C GLY A 414 16.26 25.53 4.12
N GLU A 415 15.70 24.47 3.54
CA GLU A 415 15.77 24.19 2.10
C GLU A 415 14.49 24.51 1.33
N GLU A 416 14.62 24.94 0.07
CA GLU A 416 13.50 25.09 -0.88
C GLU A 416 13.35 23.82 -1.73
N ASN A 417 12.22 23.12 -1.58
CA ASN A 417 11.54 22.18 -2.51
C ASN A 417 12.38 21.21 -3.40
N THR A 418 13.64 20.95 -3.09
CA THR A 418 14.55 20.08 -3.86
C THR A 418 15.12 18.93 -3.04
N GLY A 419 15.04 19.01 -1.70
CA GLY A 419 15.35 17.93 -0.78
C GLY A 419 14.13 17.05 -0.46
N GLY A 420 14.41 15.81 -0.04
CA GLY A 420 13.42 14.87 0.50
C GLY A 420 12.75 13.92 -0.47
N HIS A 421 11.69 13.21 -0.05
CA HIS A 421 11.19 12.04 -0.80
C HIS A 421 10.90 12.38 -2.27
N LEU A 422 10.31 13.55 -2.56
CA LEU A 422 9.99 14.00 -3.91
C LEU A 422 11.20 14.34 -4.77
N GLY A 423 12.16 15.08 -4.20
CA GLY A 423 13.32 15.61 -4.90
C GLY A 423 14.56 14.73 -4.82
N LEU A 424 14.53 13.66 -4.01
CA LEU A 424 15.68 12.81 -3.68
C LEU A 424 16.44 12.35 -4.91
N PHE A 425 15.72 11.88 -5.95
CA PHE A 425 16.38 11.38 -7.15
C PHE A 425 17.11 12.47 -7.94
N ALA A 426 16.47 13.63 -8.09
CA ALA A 426 17.08 14.76 -8.77
C ALA A 426 18.31 15.25 -8.02
N HIS A 427 18.18 15.39 -6.68
CA HIS A 427 19.26 15.78 -5.79
C HIS A 427 20.46 14.83 -5.88
N GLU A 428 20.23 13.51 -5.71
CA GLU A 428 21.30 12.52 -5.75
C GLU A 428 22.00 12.48 -7.12
N ILE A 429 21.24 12.57 -8.23
CA ILE A 429 21.83 12.56 -9.57
C ILE A 429 22.69 13.80 -9.83
N ASP A 430 22.24 14.98 -9.39
CA ASP A 430 23.01 16.21 -9.57
C ASP A 430 24.32 16.18 -8.75
N ALA A 431 24.32 15.47 -7.62
CA ALA A 431 25.50 15.26 -6.78
C ALA A 431 26.51 14.23 -7.33
N VAL A 432 26.17 13.42 -8.35
CA VAL A 432 27.02 12.31 -8.83
C VAL A 432 28.40 12.73 -9.31
N ASN A 433 28.56 13.99 -9.73
CA ASN A 433 29.85 14.51 -10.17
C ASN A 433 30.79 14.90 -9.01
N ALA A 434 30.37 14.75 -7.75
CA ALA A 434 31.20 15.01 -6.59
C ALA A 434 32.27 13.92 -6.40
N PRO A 435 33.53 14.28 -6.06
CA PRO A 435 34.59 13.30 -5.82
C PRO A 435 34.21 12.30 -4.71
N GLY A 436 34.26 11.00 -5.03
CA GLY A 436 33.93 9.93 -4.08
C GLY A 436 32.45 9.53 -4.02
N TYR A 437 31.60 10.17 -4.81
CA TYR A 437 30.18 9.81 -4.90
C TYR A 437 29.96 8.66 -5.90
N HIS A 438 29.14 7.68 -5.53
CA HIS A 438 28.86 6.48 -6.35
C HIS A 438 27.36 6.25 -6.46
N TYR A 439 26.82 6.37 -7.67
CA TYR A 439 25.41 6.07 -7.98
C TYR A 439 25.32 4.93 -9.00
N SER A 440 24.37 4.03 -8.81
CA SER A 440 24.19 2.84 -9.66
C SER A 440 22.73 2.41 -9.73
N ASP A 441 22.43 1.43 -10.58
CA ASP A 441 21.09 0.83 -10.71
C ASP A 441 20.51 0.34 -9.37
N ARG A 442 21.38 -0.06 -8.42
CA ARG A 442 20.96 -0.47 -7.07
C ARG A 442 20.25 0.66 -6.31
N CYS A 443 20.68 1.90 -6.52
CA CYS A 443 20.13 3.08 -5.83
C CYS A 443 18.70 3.39 -6.30
N LEU A 444 18.38 3.09 -7.56
CA LEU A 444 17.07 3.35 -8.16
C LEU A 444 15.94 2.59 -7.43
N GLY A 445 16.25 1.43 -6.85
CA GLY A 445 15.32 0.61 -6.07
C GLY A 445 14.71 1.31 -4.86
N CYS A 446 15.32 2.39 -4.37
CA CYS A 446 14.80 3.18 -3.27
C CYS A 446 14.65 4.68 -3.61
N HIS A 447 15.16 5.13 -4.76
CA HIS A 447 15.25 6.56 -5.08
C HIS A 447 14.38 6.97 -6.28
N SER A 448 13.97 6.05 -7.17
CA SER A 448 13.20 6.41 -8.38
C SER A 448 11.80 5.79 -8.37
N ALA A 449 10.75 6.63 -8.42
CA ALA A 449 9.38 6.12 -8.52
C ALA A 449 9.16 5.28 -9.77
N THR A 450 9.71 5.70 -10.91
CA THR A 450 9.56 5.00 -12.20
C THR A 450 10.21 3.63 -12.15
N TYR A 451 11.41 3.53 -11.56
CA TYR A 451 12.06 2.24 -11.32
C TYR A 451 11.21 1.34 -10.43
N ILE A 452 10.81 1.84 -9.26
CA ILE A 452 10.11 1.04 -8.23
C ILE A 452 8.76 0.56 -8.74
N VAL A 453 7.99 1.42 -9.42
CA VAL A 453 6.69 1.05 -9.97
C VAL A 453 6.84 0.01 -11.08
N ALA A 454 7.83 0.13 -11.97
CA ALA A 454 8.10 -0.88 -12.99
C ALA A 454 8.42 -2.24 -12.36
N GLN A 455 9.29 -2.24 -11.33
CA GLN A 455 9.62 -3.46 -10.58
C GLN A 455 8.39 -4.10 -9.91
N LYS A 456 7.55 -3.29 -9.25
CA LYS A 456 6.31 -3.78 -8.61
C LYS A 456 5.29 -4.34 -9.61
N LYS A 457 5.32 -3.89 -10.87
CA LYS A 457 4.48 -4.44 -11.96
C LYS A 457 5.08 -5.70 -12.61
N GLY A 458 6.31 -6.08 -12.27
CA GLY A 458 7.03 -7.16 -12.94
C GLY A 458 7.50 -6.78 -14.36
N GLU A 459 7.55 -5.49 -14.66
CA GLU A 459 8.11 -4.95 -15.91
C GLU A 459 9.63 -4.90 -15.80
N THR A 460 10.33 -4.79 -16.94
CA THR A 460 11.78 -4.53 -16.93
C THR A 460 12.01 -3.10 -16.45
N PRO A 461 12.63 -2.88 -15.28
CA PRO A 461 12.85 -1.54 -14.78
C PRO A 461 13.94 -0.83 -15.60
N PRO A 462 13.88 0.50 -15.73
CA PRO A 462 14.92 1.29 -16.37
C PRO A 462 16.26 1.19 -15.63
N THR A 463 17.34 1.39 -16.37
CA THR A 463 18.71 1.48 -15.83
C THR A 463 19.07 2.92 -15.50
N TYR A 464 20.16 3.11 -14.75
CA TYR A 464 20.71 4.44 -14.47
C TYR A 464 21.05 5.19 -15.76
N ASP A 465 21.63 4.52 -16.76
CA ASP A 465 21.94 5.14 -18.05
C ASP A 465 20.69 5.60 -18.81
N ASP A 466 19.54 4.95 -18.63
CA ASP A 466 18.27 5.39 -19.24
C ASP A 466 17.82 6.76 -18.71
N PHE A 467 18.12 7.07 -17.44
CA PHE A 467 17.86 8.36 -16.80
C PHE A 467 18.94 9.41 -17.11
N MET A 468 20.17 9.00 -17.41
CA MET A 468 21.25 9.95 -17.70
C MET A 468 21.33 10.34 -19.17
N LYS A 469 21.09 9.38 -20.07
CA LYS A 469 21.33 9.53 -21.52
C LYS A 469 20.13 9.09 -22.36
N GLY A 470 19.20 8.33 -21.76
CA GLY A 470 18.08 7.73 -22.45
C GLY A 470 16.85 8.63 -22.54
N ALA A 471 15.73 8.00 -22.91
CA ALA A 471 14.44 8.65 -23.07
C ALA A 471 13.84 9.16 -21.76
N LEU A 472 14.37 8.73 -20.61
CA LEU A 472 13.91 9.10 -19.27
C LEU A 472 14.70 10.24 -18.65
N LYS A 473 15.54 10.96 -19.41
CA LYS A 473 16.36 12.08 -18.89
C LYS A 473 15.60 13.19 -18.18
N GLU A 474 14.34 13.40 -18.55
CA GLU A 474 13.47 14.39 -17.90
C GLU A 474 12.65 13.80 -16.74
N ASP A 475 12.66 12.47 -16.57
CA ASP A 475 12.00 11.77 -15.46
C ASP A 475 12.91 11.77 -14.24
N ARG A 476 12.83 12.86 -13.46
CA ARG A 476 13.60 13.03 -12.24
C ARG A 476 12.76 12.83 -10.97
N ASN A 477 11.70 12.02 -11.08
CA ASN A 477 10.78 11.77 -9.97
C ASN A 477 11.45 10.89 -8.89
N GLY A 478 11.53 11.43 -7.67
CA GLY A 478 11.91 10.69 -6.47
C GLY A 478 10.87 9.67 -6.03
N ILE A 479 10.67 9.53 -4.72
CA ILE A 479 9.56 8.78 -4.14
C ILE A 479 8.28 9.62 -4.17
N THR A 480 7.30 9.16 -4.94
CA THR A 480 6.01 9.84 -5.17
C THR A 480 4.83 9.03 -4.65
N CYS A 481 3.61 9.57 -4.75
CA CYS A 481 2.38 8.95 -4.24
C CYS A 481 2.19 7.49 -4.72
N VAL A 482 2.46 7.23 -6.00
CA VAL A 482 2.21 5.92 -6.62
C VAL A 482 3.21 4.84 -6.23
N VAL A 483 4.32 5.22 -5.56
CA VAL A 483 5.27 4.27 -4.97
C VAL A 483 4.62 3.54 -3.79
N CYS A 484 3.85 4.26 -2.97
CA CYS A 484 3.20 3.74 -1.78
C CYS A 484 1.74 3.35 -2.03
N HIS A 485 1.01 4.10 -2.87
CA HIS A 485 -0.42 3.89 -3.13
C HIS A 485 -0.67 3.28 -4.51
N ASP A 486 -1.64 2.37 -4.61
CA ASP A 486 -2.15 1.88 -5.89
C ASP A 486 -3.43 2.64 -6.28
N PRO A 487 -3.39 3.49 -7.32
CA PRO A 487 -4.56 4.31 -7.69
C PRO A 487 -5.67 3.48 -8.36
N HIS A 488 -5.37 2.27 -8.83
CA HIS A 488 -6.30 1.45 -9.60
C HIS A 488 -6.98 0.35 -8.78
N SER A 489 -6.47 0.03 -7.59
CA SER A 489 -6.93 -1.14 -6.85
C SER A 489 -7.23 -0.86 -5.39
N ASN A 490 -8.32 -1.45 -4.91
CA ASN A 490 -8.46 -1.70 -3.48
C ASN A 490 -7.53 -2.86 -3.11
N THR A 491 -6.35 -2.54 -2.59
CA THR A 491 -5.30 -3.51 -2.27
C THR A 491 -5.66 -4.43 -1.09
N GLY A 492 -6.84 -4.25 -0.47
CA GLY A 492 -7.20 -4.87 0.81
C GLY A 492 -6.42 -4.31 1.99
N LYS A 493 -5.57 -3.30 1.75
CA LYS A 493 -4.81 -2.57 2.77
C LYS A 493 -5.41 -1.19 2.96
N GLU A 494 -5.17 -0.62 4.13
CA GLU A 494 -5.66 0.72 4.46
C GLU A 494 -5.17 1.74 3.41
N PHE A 495 -6.04 2.70 3.08
CA PHE A 495 -5.72 3.82 2.19
C PHE A 495 -5.10 3.46 0.82
N GLN A 496 -5.46 2.29 0.27
CA GLN A 496 -4.93 1.78 -1.01
C GLN A 496 -3.40 1.62 -1.01
N LEU A 497 -2.77 1.37 0.15
CA LEU A 497 -1.34 1.11 0.22
C LEU A 497 -0.97 -0.18 -0.52
N ARG A 498 0.18 -0.18 -1.20
CA ARG A 498 0.72 -1.35 -1.88
C ARG A 498 1.19 -2.41 -0.89
N GLU A 499 1.77 -1.99 0.24
CA GLU A 499 2.21 -2.86 1.35
C GLU A 499 1.59 -2.42 2.68
N ASP A 500 1.75 -3.20 3.74
CA ASP A 500 1.37 -2.73 5.08
C ASP A 500 2.23 -1.53 5.50
N PRO A 501 1.77 -0.68 6.44
CA PRO A 501 2.48 0.56 6.79
C PRO A 501 3.95 0.35 7.17
N LEU A 502 4.27 -0.67 7.99
CA LEU A 502 5.63 -0.94 8.43
C LEU A 502 6.52 -1.37 7.25
N THR A 503 6.05 -2.33 6.44
CA THR A 503 6.78 -2.80 5.25
C THR A 503 6.99 -1.68 4.23
N THR A 504 6.02 -0.76 4.10
CA THR A 504 6.11 0.39 3.18
C THR A 504 7.30 1.27 3.51
N CYS A 505 7.58 1.53 4.79
CA CYS A 505 8.73 2.32 5.22
C CYS A 505 10.04 1.51 5.15
N MET A 506 10.01 0.26 5.63
CA MET A 506 11.20 -0.60 5.72
C MET A 506 11.75 -1.04 4.36
N GLN A 507 10.96 -0.99 3.28
CA GLN A 507 11.46 -1.35 1.95
C GLN A 507 12.67 -0.48 1.51
N CYS A 508 12.78 0.75 2.04
CA CYS A 508 13.93 1.64 1.81
C CYS A 508 14.76 1.88 3.09
N HIS A 509 14.13 1.98 4.26
CA HIS A 509 14.78 2.34 5.54
C HIS A 509 15.21 1.13 6.37
N ASP A 510 15.69 0.06 5.74
CA ASP A 510 16.22 -1.13 6.43
C ASP A 510 17.64 -1.50 5.97
N ALA A 511 18.35 -0.55 5.36
CA ALA A 511 19.73 -0.71 4.92
C ALA A 511 20.67 -0.52 6.14
N PRO A 512 21.25 -1.59 6.71
CA PRO A 512 21.82 -1.54 8.06
C PRO A 512 22.98 -0.56 8.24
N ASP A 513 23.66 -0.15 7.18
CA ASP A 513 24.82 0.75 7.26
C ASP A 513 24.59 2.11 6.57
N HIS A 514 23.44 2.31 5.92
CA HIS A 514 23.19 3.52 5.12
C HIS A 514 21.90 4.25 5.54
N HIS A 515 20.81 3.49 5.71
CA HIS A 515 19.52 3.99 6.21
C HIS A 515 19.00 3.03 7.28
N PRO A 516 19.62 3.00 8.47
CA PRO A 516 19.46 1.92 9.44
C PRO A 516 18.21 2.04 10.30
N SER A 517 17.34 3.05 10.12
CA SER A 517 16.22 3.35 11.02
C SER A 517 15.31 2.15 11.32
N GLY A 518 14.93 1.39 10.30
CA GLY A 518 14.15 0.16 10.45
C GLY A 518 14.94 -0.96 11.13
N THR A 519 16.24 -1.06 10.89
CA THR A 519 17.10 -2.00 11.63
C THR A 519 17.17 -1.61 13.11
N VAL A 520 17.47 -0.35 13.42
CA VAL A 520 17.62 0.19 14.77
C VAL A 520 16.35 0.03 15.60
N MET A 521 15.20 0.34 15.00
CA MET A 521 13.91 0.29 15.69
C MET A 521 13.34 -1.15 15.77
N VAL A 522 13.33 -1.89 14.65
CA VAL A 522 12.60 -3.17 14.54
C VAL A 522 13.46 -4.37 14.90
N LYS A 523 14.69 -4.45 14.38
CA LYS A 523 15.61 -5.57 14.65
C LYS A 523 16.43 -5.36 15.93
N GLY A 524 16.40 -4.13 16.47
CA GLY A 524 17.26 -3.67 17.54
C GLY A 524 18.48 -2.94 16.98
N GLY A 525 18.97 -1.95 17.72
CA GLY A 525 20.15 -1.18 17.33
C GLY A 525 21.38 -2.09 17.24
N PRO A 526 22.05 -2.17 16.08
CA PRO A 526 23.21 -3.02 15.89
C PRO A 526 24.44 -2.36 16.51
N ILE A 527 25.11 -3.09 17.40
CA ILE A 527 26.38 -2.71 18.01
C ILE A 527 27.47 -3.59 17.43
N TYR A 528 28.36 -2.99 16.66
CA TYR A 528 29.53 -3.66 16.09
C TYR A 528 30.57 -3.95 17.16
N LYS A 529 31.14 -5.15 17.10
CA LYS A 529 32.19 -5.62 18.00
C LYS A 529 33.52 -5.78 17.25
N PRO A 530 34.67 -5.71 17.94
CA PRO A 530 35.98 -5.91 17.31
C PRO A 530 36.18 -7.29 16.65
N ASP A 531 35.41 -8.31 17.02
CA ASP A 531 35.45 -9.62 16.35
C ASP A 531 34.65 -9.67 15.03
N GLY A 532 34.05 -8.55 14.63
CA GLY A 532 33.20 -8.43 13.44
C GLY A 532 31.74 -8.85 13.66
N SER A 533 31.39 -9.34 14.86
CA SER A 533 30.01 -9.67 15.21
C SER A 533 29.17 -8.41 15.50
N LYS A 534 27.84 -8.58 15.48
CA LYS A 534 26.88 -7.53 15.82
C LYS A 534 25.98 -8.00 16.95
N ALA A 535 25.89 -7.21 18.02
CA ALA A 535 24.91 -7.40 19.07
C ALA A 535 23.70 -6.48 18.83
N TYR A 536 22.49 -7.01 18.88
CA TYR A 536 21.27 -6.23 18.66
C TYR A 536 20.64 -5.87 20.01
N VAL A 537 20.41 -4.58 20.25
CA VAL A 537 19.87 -4.08 21.53
C VAL A 537 18.52 -3.40 21.33
N GLY A 538 17.56 -3.67 22.22
CA GLY A 538 16.35 -2.86 22.33
C GLY A 538 15.33 -3.01 21.20
N ALA A 539 15.27 -4.15 20.50
CA ALA A 539 14.27 -4.39 19.47
C ALA A 539 12.83 -4.08 19.96
N ALA A 540 12.09 -3.27 19.20
CA ALA A 540 10.74 -2.89 19.54
C ALA A 540 9.78 -4.10 19.46
N LYS A 541 8.98 -4.30 20.50
CA LYS A 541 7.95 -5.38 20.53
C LYS A 541 6.80 -5.10 19.56
N GLN A 542 6.52 -3.84 19.31
CA GLN A 542 5.57 -3.33 18.33
C GLN A 542 6.21 -2.08 17.74
N ALA A 543 6.60 -2.14 16.47
CA ALA A 543 7.17 -1.01 15.76
C ALA A 543 6.13 -0.45 14.80
N ASP A 544 5.99 0.87 14.81
CA ASP A 544 5.18 1.59 13.83
C ASP A 544 5.85 2.93 13.51
N CYS A 545 6.14 3.13 12.22
CA CYS A 545 6.71 4.38 11.73
C CYS A 545 5.63 5.47 11.63
N VAL A 546 4.40 5.09 11.27
CA VAL A 546 3.36 6.07 10.90
C VAL A 546 2.80 6.82 12.11
N SER A 547 2.78 6.19 13.29
CA SER A 547 2.37 6.83 14.54
C SER A 547 3.18 8.09 14.89
N CYS A 548 4.46 8.14 14.54
CA CYS A 548 5.32 9.30 14.81
C CYS A 548 5.51 10.19 13.59
N HIS A 549 5.66 9.60 12.40
CA HIS A 549 6.02 10.33 11.18
C HIS A 549 4.81 10.77 10.35
N MET A 550 3.66 10.10 10.48
CA MET A 550 2.45 10.37 9.69
C MET A 550 1.22 10.59 10.58
N LEU A 551 1.41 11.29 11.69
CA LEU A 551 0.37 11.69 12.62
C LEU A 551 -0.84 12.31 11.89
N GLU A 552 -2.04 11.81 12.20
CA GLU A 552 -3.30 12.20 11.52
C GLU A 552 -3.23 12.15 9.99
N GLY A 553 -2.48 11.17 9.45
CA GLY A 553 -2.32 10.98 8.01
C GLY A 553 -1.50 12.07 7.33
N ASN A 554 -0.75 12.89 8.07
CA ASN A 554 0.15 13.85 7.45
C ASN A 554 1.25 13.14 6.66
N HIS A 555 1.64 13.73 5.55
CA HIS A 555 2.68 13.19 4.69
C HIS A 555 3.97 14.03 4.76
N THR A 556 4.15 14.87 5.80
CA THR A 556 5.42 15.59 5.96
C THR A 556 6.56 14.66 6.39
N PHE A 557 6.22 13.52 6.99
CA PHE A 557 7.17 12.59 7.63
C PHE A 557 8.01 13.22 8.76
N LYS A 558 7.78 14.49 9.10
CA LYS A 558 8.47 15.18 10.17
C LYS A 558 7.83 14.77 11.50
N PRO A 559 8.57 14.12 12.41
CA PRO A 559 8.04 13.79 13.72
C PRO A 559 7.97 15.03 14.62
N GLY A 560 7.32 14.90 15.78
CA GLY A 560 7.22 15.96 16.78
C GLY A 560 5.92 16.75 16.66
N VAL A 561 6.02 18.08 16.61
CA VAL A 561 4.85 18.95 16.52
C VAL A 561 4.63 19.41 15.09
N VAL A 562 3.47 19.07 14.53
CA VAL A 562 3.15 19.28 13.12
C VAL A 562 1.82 20.03 13.00
N PRO A 563 1.80 21.23 12.40
CA PRO A 563 0.55 21.87 12.00
C PRO A 563 0.01 21.18 10.74
N ILE A 564 -1.25 20.77 10.80
CA ILE A 564 -1.96 20.11 9.71
C ILE A 564 -3.16 20.98 9.33
N THR A 565 -3.17 21.44 8.08
CA THR A 565 -4.30 22.18 7.50
C THR A 565 -5.19 21.26 6.68
N SER A 566 -6.46 21.13 7.08
CA SER A 566 -7.49 20.39 6.34
C SER A 566 -8.66 21.32 6.02
N HIS A 567 -9.03 21.43 4.74
CA HIS A 567 -10.11 22.29 4.24
C HIS A 567 -10.05 23.74 4.78
N GLY A 568 -8.84 24.31 4.88
CA GLY A 568 -8.60 25.66 5.37
C GLY A 568 -8.57 25.82 6.90
N ALA A 569 -8.80 24.77 7.68
CA ALA A 569 -8.63 24.79 9.14
C ALA A 569 -7.30 24.14 9.53
N THR A 570 -6.52 24.80 10.40
CA THR A 570 -5.22 24.30 10.87
C THR A 570 -5.32 23.84 12.31
N THR A 571 -4.84 22.63 12.57
CA THR A 571 -4.69 22.05 13.90
C THR A 571 -3.24 21.67 14.11
N THR A 572 -2.72 21.90 15.32
CA THR A 572 -1.36 21.49 15.69
C THR A 572 -1.42 20.18 16.44
N TYR A 573 -0.68 19.18 15.97
CA TYR A 573 -0.62 17.85 16.60
C TYR A 573 0.78 17.55 17.14
N ASN A 574 0.84 16.70 18.16
CA ASN A 574 2.05 16.26 18.84
C ASN A 574 2.18 14.72 18.76
N ALA A 575 3.20 14.25 18.04
CA ALA A 575 3.44 12.82 17.82
C ALA A 575 3.64 12.03 19.11
N CYS A 576 4.21 12.65 20.14
CA CYS A 576 4.51 12.00 21.40
C CYS A 576 3.28 11.98 22.33
N GLY A 577 2.51 13.07 22.35
CA GLY A 577 1.40 13.30 23.29
C GLY A 577 0.25 12.30 23.18
N ASN A 578 0.12 11.59 22.06
CA ASN A 578 -0.85 10.50 21.90
C ASN A 578 -0.64 9.31 22.84
N CYS A 579 0.61 9.04 23.20
CA CYS A 579 0.99 7.89 24.03
C CYS A 579 1.67 8.30 25.34
N HIS A 580 2.31 9.47 25.35
CA HIS A 580 3.15 9.96 26.42
C HIS A 580 2.60 11.27 26.99
N THR A 581 1.75 11.15 28.00
CA THR A 581 1.10 12.31 28.65
C THR A 581 2.11 13.30 29.26
N GLU A 582 3.33 12.83 29.56
CA GLU A 582 4.44 13.66 30.05
C GLU A 582 4.96 14.66 28.99
N PHE A 583 4.71 14.41 27.71
CA PHE A 583 5.03 15.34 26.62
C PHE A 583 3.83 16.22 26.24
N GLY A 584 2.85 16.38 27.12
CA GLY A 584 1.69 17.24 26.89
C GLY A 584 0.61 16.59 26.01
N PRO A 585 -0.41 17.38 25.62
CA PRO A 585 -1.55 16.86 24.87
C PRO A 585 -1.18 16.48 23.43
N ALA A 586 -1.97 15.58 22.85
CA ALA A 586 -1.85 15.09 21.48
C ALA A 586 -2.14 16.14 20.40
N SER A 587 -2.99 17.13 20.71
CA SER A 587 -3.33 18.21 19.79
C SER A 587 -3.72 19.47 20.53
N ASP A 588 -3.83 20.58 19.80
CA ASP A 588 -4.38 21.83 20.30
C ASP A 588 -5.91 21.93 20.19
N ILE A 589 -6.60 20.84 19.84
CA ILE A 589 -8.06 20.79 19.80
C ILE A 589 -8.60 20.54 21.22
N ASN A 590 -9.51 21.40 21.66
CA ASN A 590 -10.34 21.14 22.81
C ASN A 590 -11.43 20.13 22.43
N GLU A 591 -11.42 18.96 23.08
CA GLU A 591 -12.31 17.82 22.75
C GLU A 591 -13.81 18.15 22.91
N GLU A 592 -14.18 19.05 23.84
CA GLU A 592 -15.58 19.42 24.07
C GLU A 592 -16.12 20.35 22.98
N THR A 593 -15.29 21.29 22.53
CA THR A 593 -15.69 22.33 21.59
C THR A 593 -15.34 22.01 20.13
N GLY A 594 -14.40 21.08 19.91
CA GLY A 594 -13.84 20.75 18.59
C GLY A 594 -13.07 21.92 17.97
N LYS A 595 -12.60 22.87 18.78
CA LYS A 595 -11.91 24.08 18.32
C LYS A 595 -10.50 24.16 18.90
N VAL A 596 -9.64 24.88 18.18
CA VAL A 596 -8.28 25.19 18.65
C VAL A 596 -8.35 26.01 19.94
N ASP A 597 -7.61 25.57 20.95
CA ASP A 597 -7.46 26.24 22.24
C ASP A 597 -6.02 26.75 22.40
N PRO A 598 -5.81 28.07 22.53
CA PRO A 598 -4.48 28.65 22.71
C PRO A 598 -3.68 28.07 23.89
N ALA A 599 -4.34 27.64 24.96
CA ALA A 599 -3.65 27.02 26.09
C ALA A 599 -3.11 25.62 25.73
N LEU A 600 -3.88 24.84 24.96
CA LEU A 600 -3.42 23.55 24.44
C LEU A 600 -2.33 23.74 23.38
N THR A 601 -2.40 24.78 22.55
CA THR A 601 -1.32 25.13 21.61
C THR A 601 0.02 25.32 22.33
N GLU A 602 0.02 26.01 23.47
CA GLU A 602 1.24 26.21 24.26
C GLU A 602 1.71 24.90 24.90
N ALA A 603 0.80 24.08 25.43
CA ALA A 603 1.13 22.79 26.01
C ALA A 603 1.74 21.80 24.98
N VAL A 604 1.22 21.78 23.75
CA VAL A 604 1.78 21.01 22.62
C VAL A 604 3.23 21.44 22.35
N LYS A 605 3.52 22.75 22.31
CA LYS A 605 4.88 23.26 22.08
C LYS A 605 5.86 22.90 23.19
N GLN A 606 5.43 22.94 24.44
CA GLN A 606 6.26 22.52 25.58
C GLN A 606 6.62 21.03 25.50
N GLY A 607 5.67 20.20 25.06
CA GLY A 607 5.90 18.81 24.69
C GLY A 607 7.04 18.63 23.69
N GLU A 608 7.07 19.47 22.65
CA GLU A 608 8.12 19.44 21.65
C GLU A 608 9.52 19.67 22.24
N ALA A 609 9.63 20.72 23.06
CA ALA A 609 10.88 21.10 23.69
C ALA A 609 11.44 19.97 24.57
N ALA A 610 10.56 19.24 25.27
CA ALA A 610 10.96 18.15 26.15
C ALA A 610 11.60 16.97 25.41
N TRP A 611 11.05 16.50 24.30
CA TRP A 611 11.68 15.40 23.55
C TRP A 611 12.90 15.86 22.75
N ARG A 612 12.94 17.11 22.27
CA ARG A 612 14.15 17.70 21.68
C ARG A 612 15.29 17.81 22.68
N ALA A 613 15.00 18.03 23.96
CA ALA A 613 16.02 18.02 25.01
C ALA A 613 16.66 16.62 25.17
N ILE A 614 15.90 15.54 24.94
CA ILE A 614 16.45 14.16 24.93
C ILE A 614 17.44 14.00 23.77
N GLN A 615 17.08 14.46 22.58
CA GLN A 615 17.98 14.43 21.42
C GLN A 615 19.26 15.24 21.68
N ALA A 616 19.11 16.46 22.19
CA ALA A 616 20.24 17.34 22.48
C ALA A 616 21.19 16.72 23.52
N LYS A 617 20.64 16.06 24.55
CA LYS A 617 21.44 15.33 25.54
C LYS A 617 22.23 14.18 24.90
N ASN A 618 21.58 13.36 24.09
CA ASN A 618 22.25 12.24 23.41
C ASN A 618 23.34 12.74 22.46
N GLU A 619 23.11 13.88 21.79
CA GLU A 619 24.10 14.51 20.90
C GLU A 619 25.28 15.10 21.69
N GLU A 620 25.04 15.76 22.82
CA GLU A 620 26.10 16.26 23.72
C GLU A 620 27.00 15.12 24.23
N GLU A 621 26.43 13.93 24.51
CA GLU A 621 27.21 12.73 24.87
C GLU A 621 27.94 12.13 23.65
N PHE A 622 27.38 12.23 22.45
CA PHE A 622 27.93 11.63 21.23
C PHE A 622 29.09 12.40 20.61
N GLU A 623 28.99 13.73 20.52
CA GLU A 623 29.96 14.57 19.80
C GLU A 623 31.42 14.39 20.30
N PRO A 624 31.70 14.31 21.62
CA PRO A 624 33.04 14.01 22.10
C PRO A 624 33.56 12.63 21.67
N LEU A 625 32.68 11.61 21.63
CA LEU A 625 33.03 10.26 21.19
C LEU A 625 33.35 10.23 19.69
N LYS A 626 32.56 10.95 18.88
CA LYS A 626 32.82 11.10 17.45
C LYS A 626 34.16 11.80 17.20
N ALA A 627 34.41 12.94 17.83
CA ALA A 627 35.67 13.66 17.67
C ALA A 627 36.89 12.80 18.09
N ARG A 628 36.73 12.02 19.17
CA ARG A 628 37.75 11.05 19.60
C ARG A 628 37.94 9.93 18.58
N GLN A 629 36.86 9.40 18.00
CA GLN A 629 36.91 8.39 16.95
C GLN A 629 37.65 8.89 15.70
N GLU A 630 37.37 10.11 15.24
CA GLU A 630 38.05 10.73 14.10
C GLU A 630 39.56 10.89 14.36
N ALA A 631 39.94 11.33 15.57
CA ALA A 631 41.33 11.47 15.98
C ALA A 631 42.07 10.11 16.02
N VAL A 632 41.41 9.07 16.57
CA VAL A 632 41.93 7.70 16.60
C VAL A 632 42.09 7.13 15.19
N GLN A 633 41.09 7.32 14.33
CA GLN A 633 41.11 6.90 12.93
C GLN A 633 42.28 7.54 12.19
N LYS A 634 42.44 8.86 12.29
CA LYS A 634 43.56 9.57 11.68
C LYS A 634 44.91 9.04 12.16
N LYS A 635 45.07 8.84 13.47
CA LYS A 635 46.31 8.28 14.04
C LYS A 635 46.58 6.86 13.56
N PHE A 636 45.56 6.03 13.47
CA PHE A 636 45.64 4.68 12.92
C PHE A 636 46.11 4.71 11.46
N ASP A 637 45.51 5.56 10.62
CA ASP A 637 45.86 5.66 9.21
C ASP A 637 47.30 6.17 9.00
N ASP A 638 47.71 7.17 9.76
CA ASP A 638 49.08 7.71 9.74
C ASP A 638 50.10 6.62 10.12
N LEU A 639 49.83 5.85 11.19
CA LEU A 639 50.70 4.76 11.64
C LEU A 639 50.69 3.56 10.70
N LYS A 640 49.54 3.18 10.13
CA LYS A 640 49.40 2.09 9.15
C LYS A 640 50.17 2.42 7.86
N LYS A 641 50.20 3.69 7.46
CA LYS A 641 51.00 4.15 6.33
C LYS A 641 52.51 4.15 6.63
N ALA A 642 52.89 4.53 7.85
CA ALA A 642 54.29 4.59 8.26
C ALA A 642 54.92 3.19 8.48
N ASP A 643 54.19 2.29 9.13
CA ASP A 643 54.58 0.89 9.36
C ASP A 643 53.39 -0.07 9.19
N PRO A 644 53.12 -0.53 7.95
CA PRO A 644 52.00 -1.43 7.67
C PRO A 644 52.17 -2.83 8.29
N ASN A 645 53.36 -3.17 8.82
CA ASN A 645 53.64 -4.49 9.39
C ASN A 645 53.59 -4.52 10.92
N SER A 646 53.45 -3.36 11.58
CA SER A 646 53.30 -3.26 13.03
C SER A 646 52.17 -4.17 13.54
N THR A 647 52.52 -5.07 14.46
CA THR A 647 51.56 -5.99 15.11
C THR A 647 50.56 -5.24 15.98
N LYS A 648 50.98 -4.12 16.60
CA LYS A 648 50.11 -3.24 17.36
C LYS A 648 49.08 -2.53 16.49
N VAL A 649 49.51 -1.99 15.34
CA VAL A 649 48.61 -1.35 14.37
C VAL A 649 47.59 -2.37 13.85
N LYS A 650 48.04 -3.56 13.44
CA LYS A 650 47.13 -4.65 13.04
C LYS A 650 46.19 -5.07 14.17
N GLY A 651 46.65 -5.07 15.42
CA GLY A 651 45.83 -5.36 16.59
C GLY A 651 44.78 -4.28 16.90
N ALA A 652 45.02 -3.03 16.51
CA ALA A 652 44.09 -1.91 16.72
C ALA A 652 42.97 -1.86 15.67
N GLU A 653 43.24 -2.32 14.45
CA GLU A 653 42.31 -2.26 13.30
C GLU A 653 40.88 -2.74 13.60
N PRO A 654 40.64 -3.84 14.33
CA PRO A 654 39.27 -4.29 14.59
C PRO A 654 38.49 -3.36 15.53
N TYR A 655 39.18 -2.73 16.50
CA TYR A 655 38.58 -1.75 17.41
C TYR A 655 38.29 -0.43 16.69
N VAL A 656 39.23 0.03 15.86
CA VAL A 656 39.04 1.23 15.02
C VAL A 656 37.84 1.04 14.08
N THR A 657 37.74 -0.13 13.45
CA THR A 657 36.63 -0.47 12.54
C THR A 657 35.29 -0.55 13.27
N ALA A 658 35.23 -1.20 14.42
CA ALA A 658 34.01 -1.28 15.23
C ALA A 658 33.56 0.11 15.71
N ALA A 659 34.50 0.94 16.19
CA ALA A 659 34.23 2.31 16.60
C ALA A 659 33.67 3.15 15.44
N PHE A 660 34.30 3.11 14.27
CA PHE A 660 33.83 3.79 13.06
C PHE A 660 32.39 3.38 12.70
N LYS A 661 32.12 2.07 12.70
CA LYS A 661 30.79 1.55 12.36
C LYS A 661 29.73 1.98 13.38
N ASN A 662 30.03 1.97 14.67
CA ASN A 662 29.06 2.39 15.69
C ASN A 662 28.76 3.89 15.61
N VAL A 663 29.74 4.73 15.26
CA VAL A 663 29.53 6.16 14.93
C VAL A 663 28.62 6.29 13.70
N GLU A 664 28.95 5.61 12.61
CA GLU A 664 28.20 5.66 11.34
C GLU A 664 26.72 5.27 11.52
N ILE A 665 26.41 4.24 12.31
CA ILE A 665 25.02 3.83 12.57
C ILE A 665 24.23 4.92 13.30
N PHE A 666 24.81 5.53 14.33
CA PHE A 666 24.11 6.57 15.10
C PHE A 666 23.87 7.82 14.25
N GLU A 667 24.83 8.21 13.41
CA GLU A 667 24.68 9.33 12.48
C GLU A 667 23.64 9.03 11.39
N ASN A 668 23.75 7.87 10.74
CA ASN A 668 22.87 7.50 9.63
C ASN A 668 21.44 7.19 10.08
N ASP A 669 21.24 6.73 11.33
CA ASP A 669 19.90 6.59 11.90
C ASP A 669 19.16 7.93 12.00
N GLY A 670 19.90 9.02 12.25
CA GLY A 670 19.38 10.40 12.22
C GLY A 670 18.37 10.75 13.32
N SER A 671 17.89 9.78 14.11
CA SER A 671 16.89 10.03 15.17
C SER A 671 17.47 10.62 16.44
N LYS A 672 18.80 10.68 16.54
CA LYS A 672 19.54 11.07 17.75
C LYS A 672 19.11 10.24 18.97
N GLY A 673 18.82 8.95 18.74
CA GLY A 673 18.48 7.99 19.78
C GLY A 673 17.00 7.73 19.99
N ILE A 674 16.10 8.56 19.46
CA ILE A 674 14.65 8.41 19.66
C ILE A 674 14.12 7.06 19.13
N HIS A 675 14.67 6.54 18.02
CA HIS A 675 14.28 5.23 17.50
C HIS A 675 14.57 4.09 18.48
N ASN A 676 15.60 4.21 19.33
CA ASN A 676 15.97 3.18 20.29
C ASN A 676 16.90 3.70 21.40
N MET A 677 16.32 4.26 22.46
CA MET A 677 17.09 4.82 23.59
C MET A 677 17.98 3.78 24.30
N LYS A 678 17.55 2.52 24.39
CA LYS A 678 18.35 1.44 25.01
C LYS A 678 19.60 1.10 24.21
N TYR A 679 19.52 1.24 22.89
CA TYR A 679 20.67 1.05 22.01
C TYR A 679 21.71 2.14 22.21
N VAL A 680 21.31 3.40 22.36
CA VAL A 680 22.24 4.54 22.52
C VAL A 680 23.21 4.31 23.67
N GLU A 681 22.68 4.01 24.86
CA GLU A 681 23.50 3.78 26.06
C GLU A 681 24.53 2.65 25.84
N ALA A 682 24.08 1.54 25.24
CA ALA A 682 24.92 0.38 24.99
C ALA A 682 25.95 0.63 23.86
N ALA A 683 25.57 1.39 22.83
CA ALA A 683 26.44 1.74 21.71
C ALA A 683 27.55 2.69 22.16
N PHE A 684 27.23 3.71 22.96
CA PHE A 684 28.21 4.66 23.46
C PHE A 684 29.20 3.99 24.43
N ALA A 685 28.71 3.10 25.30
CA ALA A 685 29.59 2.30 26.16
C ALA A 685 30.55 1.40 25.36
N GLN A 686 30.07 0.79 24.26
CA GLN A 686 30.93 -0.01 23.38
C GLN A 686 31.95 0.87 22.65
N LEU A 687 31.51 2.01 22.10
CA LEU A 687 32.36 2.96 21.40
C LEU A 687 33.50 3.45 22.30
N GLU A 688 33.19 3.85 23.54
CA GLU A 688 34.17 4.28 24.54
C GLU A 688 35.21 3.19 24.83
N ALA A 689 34.77 1.94 25.00
CA ALA A 689 35.66 0.80 25.24
C ALA A 689 36.58 0.50 24.04
N ASP A 690 36.05 0.56 22.82
CA ASP A 690 36.81 0.31 21.60
C ASP A 690 37.85 1.42 21.34
N LEU A 691 37.47 2.68 21.56
CA LEU A 691 38.38 3.82 21.44
C LEU A 691 39.52 3.74 22.45
N ALA A 692 39.23 3.45 23.72
CA ALA A 692 40.25 3.29 24.74
C ALA A 692 41.26 2.18 24.39
N LYS A 693 40.77 1.05 23.85
CA LYS A 693 41.65 -0.06 23.46
C LYS A 693 42.48 0.26 22.21
N ALA A 694 41.88 0.92 21.22
CA ALA A 694 42.60 1.37 20.04
C ALA A 694 43.72 2.35 20.41
N GLU A 695 43.45 3.34 21.26
CA GLU A 695 44.44 4.31 21.73
C GLU A 695 45.60 3.67 22.48
N GLU A 696 45.33 2.69 23.35
CA GLU A 696 46.34 1.91 24.07
C GLU A 696 47.31 1.23 23.09
N LEU A 697 46.78 0.62 22.03
CA LEU A 697 47.58 -0.09 21.02
C LEU A 697 48.35 0.87 20.09
N LEU A 698 47.77 2.03 19.77
CA LEU A 698 48.40 3.04 18.92
C LEU A 698 49.42 3.90 19.66
N LYS A 699 49.49 3.80 20.99
CA LYS A 699 50.54 4.40 21.83
C LYS A 699 51.75 3.46 21.95
#